data_AF-A0A0B5DAQ7-F1
#
_entry.id   AF-A0A0B5DAQ7-F1
#
_cell.length_a   1.000
_cell.length_b   1.000
_cell.length_c   1.000
_cell.angle_alpha   90.00
_cell.angle_beta   90.00
_cell.angle_gamma   90.00
#
_symmetry.space_group_name_H-M   'P 1'
#
loop_
_entity.id
_entity.type
_entity.pdbx_description
1 polymer ?
#
loop_
_entity_poly.entity_id
_entity_poly.type
_entity_poly.pdbx_seq_one_letter_code
_entity_poly.pdbx_strand_id
1 'polypeptide(L)'
;MQSQDVAPHPTSASGRAVDAERAEAALDGHYPRLVRIAHLILPPGLGRDRRVLLAHALTQRALPRERPSVSLLPAQGRARARGSHRSRGAESGRAAGSGDGGYASLRLKVVRTALEAAGPRRRTAWPKRSQLPPLLPRVWGLRLLPFPGGGEELALDRRLSALSAPARAACALHTLEGLSEDAVRGLLTTAGVPDPAAAVREAARVPGQDALLRSPAFDPCALRARPTDPVRRRRYAGAALAAAAAVTVCGALLALSGGGWGPDGGAAPFSEQNQAALDPARVTMVPATAWKTSARTDFSVWPARGDLTGDRALLRRALAAWARPGRSVQVSATPGTPSGAPAGPPQLLYAGRADAAHVVIFYDGLRLARYAEPADGTGGAALDFARVDGASGAEADAVVLARADGDVRYLTAPWVTRAAGRDLVEPSSEASDLGPSKGVTAPLATGPADRNGSCSSWHALELTDGAGTHLLTDLGELTPAHLTVGSPTAPREASGAAELRTWSPFACSLAAVRSGGVRSVNAWEYARQDLPDASGAATWVCTRADTWRGGGTRVLAQFHTPGGRYGAVAAEAEDVTACGTRDPHVLAGVLWKSAGGAWYLLAAGNEDVTSIRASDGVDGSAHGNLLTVRTKQGARARLDGTVADGGTVKGLR
;
A
#
# COMPACT_ATOMS: atom_id res chain seq x y z
N MET A 1 -76.27 15.84 -39.58
CA MET A 1 -76.48 14.80 -38.54
C MET A 1 -75.48 13.69 -38.77
N GLN A 2 -74.95 13.17 -37.67
CA GLN A 2 -73.81 12.25 -37.54
C GLN A 2 -74.05 10.87 -38.19
N SER A 3 -72.99 10.18 -38.63
CA SER A 3 -72.39 9.11 -37.82
C SER A 3 -71.07 8.60 -38.39
N GLN A 4 -70.09 8.43 -37.50
CA GLN A 4 -68.82 7.76 -37.70
C GLN A 4 -68.98 6.27 -37.38
N ASP A 5 -68.38 5.41 -38.20
CA ASP A 5 -68.06 4.03 -37.83
C ASP A 5 -66.71 3.98 -37.11
N VAL A 6 -66.69 3.28 -35.98
CA VAL A 6 -65.52 3.02 -35.12
C VAL A 6 -64.94 1.64 -35.46
N ALA A 7 -63.62 1.58 -35.69
CA ALA A 7 -62.84 0.34 -35.66
C ALA A 7 -61.83 0.37 -34.48
N PRO A 8 -61.56 -0.76 -33.80
CA PRO A 8 -60.76 -0.77 -32.57
C PRO A 8 -59.26 -0.96 -32.83
N HIS A 9 -58.39 -0.25 -32.08
CA HIS A 9 -56.94 -0.45 -32.05
C HIS A 9 -56.36 -0.47 -30.62
N PRO A 10 -55.26 -1.20 -30.36
CA PRO A 10 -55.01 -1.87 -29.08
C PRO A 10 -54.16 -1.09 -28.06
N THR A 11 -54.36 -1.47 -26.80
CA THR A 11 -53.73 -1.03 -25.55
C THR A 11 -52.23 -1.39 -25.45
N SER A 12 -51.34 -0.38 -25.45
CA SER A 12 -49.89 -0.56 -25.19
C SER A 12 -49.45 -0.09 -23.80
N ALA A 13 -50.27 0.71 -23.10
CA ALA A 13 -49.96 1.23 -21.77
C ALA A 13 -50.24 0.21 -20.64
N SER A 14 -51.29 -0.64 -20.78
CA SER A 14 -51.61 -1.62 -19.74
C SER A 14 -50.59 -2.76 -19.65
N GLY A 15 -49.92 -3.13 -20.75
CA GLY A 15 -48.91 -4.20 -20.76
C GLY A 15 -47.70 -3.91 -19.88
N ARG A 16 -47.25 -2.64 -19.80
CA ARG A 16 -46.02 -2.26 -19.08
C ARG A 16 -46.21 -2.17 -17.56
N ALA A 17 -47.37 -1.70 -17.11
CA ALA A 17 -47.74 -1.69 -15.69
C ALA A 17 -47.99 -3.13 -15.19
N VAL A 18 -48.69 -3.94 -15.99
CA VAL A 18 -48.91 -5.35 -15.70
C VAL A 18 -47.58 -6.14 -15.66
N ASP A 19 -46.57 -5.77 -16.45
CA ASP A 19 -45.23 -6.39 -16.37
C ASP A 19 -44.42 -5.96 -15.13
N ALA A 20 -44.64 -4.76 -14.59
CA ALA A 20 -44.03 -4.31 -13.34
C ALA A 20 -44.67 -4.98 -12.12
N GLU A 21 -46.00 -5.01 -12.04
CA GLU A 21 -46.73 -5.74 -11.00
C GLU A 21 -46.40 -7.24 -11.00
N ARG A 22 -46.28 -7.86 -12.19
CA ARG A 22 -45.82 -9.26 -12.31
C ARG A 22 -44.37 -9.45 -11.84
N ALA A 23 -43.49 -8.47 -12.05
CA ALA A 23 -42.11 -8.53 -11.59
C ALA A 23 -42.01 -8.36 -10.06
N GLU A 24 -42.85 -7.51 -9.46
CA GLU A 24 -42.94 -7.33 -8.01
C GLU A 24 -43.51 -8.58 -7.34
N ALA A 25 -44.61 -9.14 -7.86
CA ALA A 25 -45.20 -10.39 -7.36
C ALA A 25 -44.22 -11.59 -7.49
N ALA A 26 -43.45 -11.65 -8.58
CA ALA A 26 -42.41 -12.67 -8.75
C ALA A 26 -41.22 -12.46 -7.79
N LEU A 27 -40.91 -11.22 -7.40
CA LEU A 27 -39.89 -10.95 -6.39
C LEU A 27 -40.36 -11.43 -5.02
N ASP A 28 -41.56 -11.11 -4.59
CA ASP A 28 -42.06 -11.51 -3.27
C ASP A 28 -42.10 -13.04 -3.10
N GLY A 29 -42.43 -13.78 -4.17
CA GLY A 29 -42.41 -15.24 -4.18
C GLY A 29 -41.01 -15.88 -4.30
N HIS A 30 -40.04 -15.19 -4.91
CA HIS A 30 -38.73 -15.79 -5.25
C HIS A 30 -37.50 -15.01 -4.77
N TYR A 31 -37.67 -14.00 -3.92
CA TYR A 31 -36.58 -13.16 -3.42
C TYR A 31 -35.46 -13.98 -2.77
N PRO A 32 -35.72 -14.94 -1.85
CA PRO A 32 -34.65 -15.76 -1.28
C PRO A 32 -33.85 -16.54 -2.33
N ARG A 33 -34.50 -17.04 -3.39
CA ARG A 33 -33.83 -17.76 -4.49
C ARG A 33 -32.92 -16.83 -5.28
N LEU A 34 -33.40 -15.64 -5.64
CA LEU A 34 -32.60 -14.64 -6.38
C LEU A 34 -31.39 -14.14 -5.58
N VAL A 35 -31.57 -13.84 -4.29
CA VAL A 35 -30.45 -13.42 -3.42
C VAL A 35 -29.43 -14.55 -3.28
N ARG A 36 -29.89 -15.81 -3.15
CA ARG A 36 -29.00 -16.98 -3.07
C ARG A 36 -28.17 -17.16 -4.35
N ILE A 37 -28.76 -16.98 -5.53
CA ILE A 37 -28.03 -16.97 -6.82
C ILE A 37 -26.96 -15.87 -6.83
N ALA A 38 -27.32 -14.64 -6.47
CA ALA A 38 -26.36 -13.53 -6.41
C ALA A 38 -25.21 -13.82 -5.43
N HIS A 39 -25.54 -14.37 -4.25
CA HIS A 39 -24.58 -14.70 -3.22
C HIS A 39 -23.54 -15.73 -3.68
N LEU A 40 -23.94 -16.74 -4.46
CA LEU A 40 -23.02 -17.76 -4.99
C LEU A 40 -22.11 -17.22 -6.11
N ILE A 41 -22.60 -16.29 -6.93
CA ILE A 41 -21.81 -15.71 -8.03
C ILE A 41 -20.72 -14.77 -7.50
N LEU A 42 -21.04 -13.99 -6.46
CA LEU A 42 -20.15 -13.00 -5.88
C LEU A 42 -18.83 -13.60 -5.35
N PRO A 43 -17.71 -12.86 -5.44
CA PRO A 43 -16.40 -13.40 -5.09
C PRO A 43 -16.28 -13.67 -3.57
N PRO A 44 -15.62 -14.77 -3.19
CA PRO A 44 -15.45 -15.17 -1.79
C PRO A 44 -14.56 -14.19 -1.00
N GLY A 45 -13.65 -13.49 -1.68
CA GLY A 45 -12.74 -12.50 -1.08
C GLY A 45 -13.41 -11.24 -0.52
N LEU A 46 -14.71 -11.03 -0.74
CA LEU A 46 -15.45 -9.90 -0.14
C LEU A 46 -15.66 -10.07 1.38
N GLY A 47 -15.45 -11.27 1.92
CA GLY A 47 -15.87 -11.62 3.28
C GLY A 47 -17.38 -11.88 3.36
N ARG A 48 -17.78 -12.84 4.20
CA ARG A 48 -19.17 -13.35 4.24
C ARG A 48 -20.22 -12.26 4.49
N ASP A 49 -19.98 -11.38 5.46
CA ASP A 49 -20.90 -10.30 5.82
C ASP A 49 -21.16 -9.33 4.64
N ARG A 50 -20.09 -8.92 3.92
CA ARG A 50 -20.24 -8.02 2.77
C ARG A 50 -20.85 -8.73 1.56
N ARG A 51 -20.52 -10.00 1.35
CA ARG A 51 -21.09 -10.84 0.27
C ARG A 51 -22.60 -10.99 0.43
N VAL A 52 -23.10 -11.15 1.65
CA VAL A 52 -24.55 -11.16 1.97
C VAL A 52 -25.20 -9.81 1.65
N LEU A 53 -24.65 -8.71 2.19
CA LEU A 53 -25.22 -7.37 1.97
C LEU A 53 -25.25 -6.98 0.49
N LEU A 54 -24.20 -7.32 -0.26
CA LEU A 54 -24.13 -7.04 -1.68
C LEU A 54 -25.13 -7.90 -2.48
N ALA A 55 -25.32 -9.17 -2.13
CA ALA A 55 -26.31 -10.03 -2.77
C ALA A 55 -27.74 -9.47 -2.64
N HIS A 56 -28.11 -8.98 -1.45
CA HIS A 56 -29.39 -8.31 -1.23
C HIS A 56 -29.50 -7.03 -2.06
N ALA A 57 -28.47 -6.19 -2.04
CA ALA A 57 -28.48 -4.94 -2.78
C ALA A 57 -28.59 -5.14 -4.30
N LEU A 58 -27.93 -6.15 -4.86
CA LEU A 58 -28.03 -6.47 -6.28
C LEU A 58 -29.43 -6.98 -6.65
N THR A 59 -30.01 -7.83 -5.81
CA THR A 59 -31.37 -8.36 -6.02
C THR A 59 -32.43 -7.25 -5.95
N GLN A 60 -32.36 -6.37 -4.93
CA GLN A 60 -33.26 -5.22 -4.82
C GLN A 60 -33.13 -4.24 -5.99
N ARG A 61 -31.92 -4.08 -6.55
CA ARG A 61 -31.69 -3.22 -7.72
C ARG A 61 -32.15 -3.85 -9.04
N ALA A 62 -32.46 -5.15 -9.05
CA ALA A 62 -32.99 -5.83 -10.23
C ALA A 62 -34.45 -5.43 -10.53
N LEU A 63 -35.15 -4.76 -9.61
CA LEU A 63 -36.49 -4.25 -9.86
C LEU A 63 -36.52 -3.18 -10.97
N PRO A 64 -37.58 -3.13 -11.80
CA PRO A 64 -37.88 -1.94 -12.60
C PRO A 64 -38.18 -0.79 -11.64
N ARG A 65 -37.52 0.36 -11.79
CA ARG A 65 -38.03 1.58 -11.17
C ARG A 65 -39.12 2.11 -12.10
N GLU A 66 -40.36 2.17 -11.65
CA GLU A 66 -41.31 3.10 -12.23
C GLU A 66 -40.73 4.50 -12.06
N ARG A 67 -40.25 5.06 -13.16
CA ARG A 67 -40.04 6.50 -13.26
C ARG A 67 -41.32 7.05 -13.88
N PRO A 68 -42.00 8.02 -13.25
CA PRO A 68 -42.95 8.85 -13.98
C PRO A 68 -42.12 9.57 -15.05
N SER A 69 -42.26 9.12 -16.30
CA SER A 69 -41.69 9.81 -17.44
C SER A 69 -42.51 11.08 -17.67
N VAL A 70 -42.08 12.19 -17.08
CA VAL A 70 -42.38 13.51 -17.64
C VAL A 70 -41.51 13.64 -18.89
N SER A 71 -42.04 13.17 -20.02
CA SER A 71 -41.52 13.52 -21.34
C SER A 71 -42.05 14.90 -21.70
N LEU A 72 -41.19 15.91 -21.57
CA LEU A 72 -41.36 17.17 -22.29
C LEU A 72 -40.66 17.04 -23.66
N LEU A 73 -41.47 17.23 -24.70
CA LEU A 73 -41.16 17.67 -26.07
C LEU A 73 -41.11 16.62 -27.21
N PRO A 74 -41.53 17.03 -28.44
CA PRO A 74 -42.40 16.23 -29.31
C PRO A 74 -41.73 15.67 -30.58
N ALA A 75 -42.54 14.89 -31.30
CA ALA A 75 -42.27 14.05 -32.46
C ALA A 75 -41.68 14.72 -33.71
N GLN A 76 -40.94 13.92 -34.50
CA GLN A 76 -40.92 13.79 -35.99
C GLN A 76 -39.78 12.79 -36.33
N GLY A 77 -39.83 11.85 -37.29
CA GLY A 77 -40.79 11.50 -38.33
C GLY A 77 -40.49 10.08 -38.87
N ARG A 78 -41.44 9.54 -39.64
CA ARG A 78 -41.54 8.18 -40.19
C ARG A 78 -40.67 7.94 -41.44
N ALA A 79 -40.21 6.69 -41.63
CA ALA A 79 -40.20 5.95 -42.90
C ALA A 79 -40.01 4.44 -42.58
N ARG A 80 -41.04 3.57 -42.66
CA ARG A 80 -41.49 2.73 -43.81
C ARG A 80 -40.37 1.86 -44.43
N ALA A 81 -40.52 0.57 -44.77
CA ALA A 81 -41.51 -0.49 -44.56
C ALA A 81 -41.02 -1.77 -45.30
N ARG A 82 -41.52 -2.95 -44.87
CA ARG A 82 -41.69 -4.23 -45.64
C ARG A 82 -40.41 -5.05 -45.93
N GLY A 83 -40.42 -6.39 -45.89
CA GLY A 83 -41.54 -7.32 -46.01
C GLY A 83 -41.27 -8.73 -45.45
N SER A 84 -42.37 -9.49 -45.43
CA SER A 84 -42.63 -10.83 -44.91
C SER A 84 -42.02 -11.99 -45.70
N HIS A 85 -41.81 -13.15 -45.06
CA HIS A 85 -42.50 -14.40 -45.44
C HIS A 85 -42.40 -15.49 -44.36
N ARG A 86 -43.44 -16.34 -44.31
CA ARG A 86 -43.77 -17.37 -43.31
C ARG A 86 -43.11 -18.73 -43.63
N SER A 87 -42.89 -19.54 -42.59
CA SER A 87 -43.17 -21.00 -42.46
C SER A 87 -42.81 -21.41 -41.02
N ARG A 88 -43.72 -21.64 -40.05
CA ARG A 88 -44.72 -22.71 -39.85
C ARG A 88 -44.11 -24.12 -39.74
N GLY A 89 -44.12 -24.66 -38.50
CA GLY A 89 -44.27 -26.10 -38.25
C GLY A 89 -43.31 -26.73 -37.21
N ALA A 90 -43.69 -26.71 -35.92
CA ALA A 90 -43.84 -27.91 -35.06
C ALA A 90 -43.91 -27.50 -33.57
N GLU A 91 -45.14 -27.55 -33.04
CA GLU A 91 -45.48 -27.42 -31.62
C GLU A 91 -45.35 -28.77 -30.90
N SER A 92 -44.77 -28.77 -29.69
CA SER A 92 -45.27 -29.49 -28.49
C SER A 92 -44.26 -29.27 -27.35
N GLY A 93 -44.58 -28.77 -26.16
CA GLY A 93 -45.87 -28.52 -25.56
C GLY A 93 -45.81 -27.42 -24.50
N ARG A 94 -46.93 -26.70 -24.39
CA ARG A 94 -47.28 -25.84 -23.27
C ARG A 94 -47.94 -26.68 -22.19
N ALA A 95 -47.50 -26.53 -20.94
CA ALA A 95 -48.37 -26.25 -19.79
C ALA A 95 -47.54 -26.13 -18.49
N ALA A 96 -47.27 -24.89 -18.04
CA ALA A 96 -47.34 -24.46 -16.63
C ALA A 96 -46.85 -23.00 -16.47
N GLY A 97 -47.75 -22.09 -16.08
CA GLY A 97 -47.44 -20.88 -15.31
C GLY A 97 -47.09 -19.58 -16.07
N SER A 98 -48.09 -18.72 -16.32
CA SER A 98 -47.91 -17.32 -16.76
C SER A 98 -47.23 -16.38 -15.73
N GLY A 99 -46.59 -16.93 -14.69
CA GLY A 99 -45.70 -16.23 -13.74
C GLY A 99 -44.19 -16.43 -14.01
N ASP A 100 -43.83 -17.37 -14.89
CA ASP A 100 -42.44 -17.80 -15.11
C ASP A 100 -41.61 -16.77 -15.91
N GLY A 101 -42.26 -15.96 -16.75
CA GLY A 101 -41.59 -14.94 -17.58
C GLY A 101 -41.00 -13.77 -16.78
N GLY A 102 -41.69 -13.32 -15.73
CA GLY A 102 -41.22 -12.25 -14.84
C GLY A 102 -40.03 -12.69 -14.00
N TYR A 103 -40.12 -13.90 -13.44
CA TYR A 103 -39.02 -14.52 -12.70
C TYR A 103 -37.79 -14.77 -13.57
N ALA A 104 -37.96 -15.32 -14.78
CA ALA A 104 -36.86 -15.55 -15.72
C ALA A 104 -36.12 -14.25 -16.09
N SER A 105 -36.85 -13.14 -16.27
CA SER A 105 -36.28 -11.81 -16.53
C SER A 105 -35.48 -11.27 -15.34
N LEU A 106 -36.02 -11.38 -14.13
CA LEU A 106 -35.33 -10.99 -12.89
C LEU A 106 -34.07 -11.83 -12.66
N ARG A 107 -34.16 -13.15 -12.87
CA ARG A 107 -33.03 -14.08 -12.77
C ARG A 107 -31.89 -13.67 -13.71
N LEU A 108 -32.19 -13.40 -14.99
CA LEU A 108 -31.19 -12.93 -15.95
C LEU A 108 -30.52 -11.62 -15.49
N LYS A 109 -31.31 -10.66 -14.99
CA LYS A 109 -30.79 -9.35 -14.52
C LYS A 109 -29.92 -9.50 -13.28
N VAL A 110 -30.30 -10.36 -12.33
CA VAL A 110 -29.50 -10.68 -11.14
C VAL A 110 -28.19 -11.35 -11.54
N VAL A 111 -28.22 -12.36 -12.40
CA VAL A 111 -27.01 -13.04 -12.89
C VAL A 111 -26.06 -12.05 -13.57
N ARG A 112 -26.58 -11.21 -14.48
CA ARG A 112 -25.77 -10.19 -15.17
C ARG A 112 -25.11 -9.22 -14.19
N THR A 113 -25.88 -8.66 -13.26
CA THR A 113 -25.35 -7.66 -12.30
C THR A 113 -24.39 -8.28 -11.28
N ALA A 114 -24.59 -9.55 -10.89
CA ALA A 114 -23.67 -10.29 -10.03
C ALA A 114 -22.34 -10.61 -10.75
N LEU A 115 -22.38 -11.01 -12.02
CA LEU A 115 -21.18 -11.23 -12.84
C LEU A 115 -20.39 -9.91 -13.04
N GLU A 116 -21.06 -8.79 -13.26
CA GLU A 116 -20.41 -7.47 -13.31
C GLU A 116 -19.75 -7.07 -11.98
N ALA A 117 -20.41 -7.37 -10.86
CA ALA A 117 -19.87 -7.10 -9.52
C ALA A 117 -18.66 -7.99 -9.18
N ALA A 118 -18.59 -9.19 -9.78
CA ALA A 118 -17.48 -10.13 -9.61
C ALA A 118 -16.27 -9.86 -10.52
N GLY A 119 -16.39 -8.99 -11.53
CA GLY A 119 -15.32 -8.68 -12.47
C GLY A 119 -14.23 -7.75 -11.91
N PRO A 120 -13.02 -7.75 -12.50
CA PRO A 120 -11.93 -6.87 -12.07
C PRO A 120 -12.29 -5.39 -12.26
N ARG A 121 -12.02 -4.56 -11.25
CA ARG A 121 -12.13 -3.11 -11.35
C ARG A 121 -11.04 -2.59 -12.30
N ARG A 122 -11.42 -2.14 -13.49
CA ARG A 122 -10.48 -1.51 -14.43
C ARG A 122 -10.10 -0.13 -13.90
N ARG A 123 -8.80 0.15 -13.74
CA ARG A 123 -8.27 1.42 -13.21
C ARG A 123 -8.67 2.66 -14.03
N THR A 124 -9.08 2.46 -15.28
CA THR A 124 -9.42 3.54 -16.24
C THR A 124 -10.93 3.74 -16.43
N ALA A 125 -11.79 2.97 -15.76
CA ALA A 125 -13.23 3.10 -15.89
C ALA A 125 -13.87 3.43 -14.55
N TRP A 126 -14.85 4.34 -14.55
CA TRP A 126 -15.66 4.64 -13.38
C TRP A 126 -16.32 3.35 -12.86
N PRO A 127 -16.28 3.08 -11.55
CA PRO A 127 -16.86 1.86 -10.99
C PRO A 127 -18.36 1.83 -11.26
N LYS A 128 -18.85 0.72 -11.81
CA LYS A 128 -20.28 0.54 -12.04
C LYS A 128 -21.02 0.58 -10.70
N ARG A 129 -22.28 1.02 -10.70
CA ARG A 129 -23.11 1.09 -9.47
C ARG A 129 -23.19 -0.27 -8.74
N SER A 130 -23.13 -1.39 -9.47
CA SER A 130 -23.06 -2.77 -8.95
C SER A 130 -21.78 -3.08 -8.16
N GLN A 131 -20.72 -2.28 -8.33
CA GLN A 131 -19.42 -2.44 -7.66
C GLN A 131 -19.22 -1.48 -6.47
N LEU A 132 -20.18 -0.59 -6.19
CA LEU A 132 -20.16 0.35 -5.06
C LEU A 132 -20.83 -0.27 -3.82
N PRO A 133 -20.28 -0.06 -2.61
CA PRO A 133 -20.86 -0.60 -1.38
C PRO A 133 -22.28 -0.06 -1.16
N PRO A 134 -23.25 -0.90 -0.77
CA PRO A 134 -24.63 -0.46 -0.62
C PRO A 134 -24.85 0.30 0.71
N LEU A 135 -25.72 1.31 0.67
CA LEU A 135 -26.28 1.97 1.86
C LEU A 135 -27.50 1.15 2.33
N LEU A 136 -27.27 -0.01 2.94
CA LEU A 136 -28.36 -0.76 3.60
C LEU A 136 -28.54 -0.27 5.03
N PRO A 137 -29.79 -0.18 5.54
CA PRO A 137 -30.06 0.27 6.90
C PRO A 137 -29.39 -0.67 7.91
N ARG A 138 -28.58 -0.09 8.80
CA ARG A 138 -27.94 -0.82 9.90
C ARG A 138 -28.94 -0.94 11.04
N VAL A 139 -29.28 -2.16 11.46
CA VAL A 139 -30.11 -2.38 12.64
C VAL A 139 -29.32 -1.94 13.87
N TRP A 140 -29.84 -0.96 14.60
CA TRP A 140 -29.15 -0.42 15.77
C TRP A 140 -29.23 -1.44 16.93
N GLY A 141 -28.09 -1.78 17.53
CA GLY A 141 -28.03 -2.70 18.69
C GLY A 141 -27.97 -4.20 18.37
N LEU A 142 -28.10 -4.61 17.11
CA LEU A 142 -28.00 -6.02 16.68
C LEU A 142 -27.04 -6.16 15.50
N ARG A 143 -26.17 -7.18 15.56
CA ARG A 143 -25.34 -7.61 14.43
C ARG A 143 -25.96 -8.85 13.82
N LEU A 144 -26.33 -8.77 12.54
CA LEU A 144 -26.77 -9.92 11.74
C LEU A 144 -25.53 -10.64 11.21
N LEU A 145 -25.44 -11.93 11.49
CA LEU A 145 -24.34 -12.81 11.06
C LEU A 145 -24.90 -13.95 10.20
N PRO A 146 -24.24 -14.34 9.11
CA PRO A 146 -24.65 -15.50 8.32
C PRO A 146 -24.56 -16.79 9.16
N PHE A 147 -25.39 -17.78 8.81
CA PHE A 147 -25.37 -19.07 9.50
C PHE A 147 -24.01 -19.77 9.30
N PRO A 148 -23.37 -20.28 10.36
CA PRO A 148 -22.12 -21.03 10.21
C PRO A 148 -22.40 -22.37 9.53
N GLY A 149 -21.73 -22.64 8.41
CA GLY A 149 -21.70 -23.97 7.80
C GLY A 149 -20.79 -24.92 8.59
N GLY A 150 -21.08 -26.23 8.51
CA GLY A 150 -20.23 -27.29 9.02
C GLY A 150 -19.00 -27.51 8.12
N GLY A 151 -18.28 -28.61 8.38
CA GLY A 151 -17.06 -28.96 7.64
C GLY A 151 -17.30 -29.18 6.15
N GLU A 152 -18.42 -29.80 5.78
CA GLU A 152 -18.79 -30.07 4.40
C GLU A 152 -19.17 -28.79 3.63
N GLU A 153 -19.91 -27.88 4.27
CA GLU A 153 -20.23 -26.58 3.69
C GLU A 153 -18.98 -25.70 3.54
N LEU A 154 -18.02 -25.78 4.47
CA LEU A 154 -16.73 -25.11 4.34
C LEU A 154 -15.90 -25.69 3.18
N ALA A 155 -15.91 -27.02 3.01
CA ALA A 155 -15.25 -27.68 1.87
C ALA A 155 -15.92 -27.32 0.52
N LEU A 156 -17.25 -27.21 0.48
CA LEU A 156 -17.99 -26.71 -0.68
C LEU A 156 -17.67 -25.24 -0.97
N ASP A 157 -17.67 -24.34 0.03
CA ASP A 157 -17.32 -22.92 -0.15
C ASP A 157 -15.89 -22.76 -0.69
N ARG A 158 -14.94 -23.60 -0.25
CA ARG A 158 -13.58 -23.67 -0.81
C ARG A 158 -13.55 -24.14 -2.26
N ARG A 159 -14.28 -25.20 -2.62
CA ARG A 159 -14.36 -25.67 -4.01
C ARG A 159 -14.99 -24.63 -4.94
N LEU A 160 -16.07 -23.98 -4.50
CA LEU A 160 -16.70 -22.88 -5.23
C LEU A 160 -15.78 -21.67 -5.36
N SER A 161 -14.94 -21.40 -4.35
CA SER A 161 -13.98 -20.29 -4.39
C SER A 161 -12.91 -20.42 -5.48
N ALA A 162 -12.60 -21.66 -5.88
CA ALA A 162 -11.64 -21.96 -6.94
C ALA A 162 -12.23 -21.81 -8.35
N LEU A 163 -13.56 -21.76 -8.48
CA LEU A 163 -14.24 -21.59 -9.76
C LEU A 163 -14.19 -20.12 -10.24
N SER A 164 -14.24 -19.93 -11.55
CA SER A 164 -14.51 -18.63 -12.15
C SER A 164 -15.92 -18.11 -11.80
N ALA A 165 -16.14 -16.79 -11.86
CA ALA A 165 -17.48 -16.23 -11.60
C ALA A 165 -18.57 -16.76 -12.56
N PRO A 166 -18.30 -16.92 -13.88
CA PRO A 166 -19.21 -17.60 -14.78
C PRO A 166 -19.49 -19.06 -14.40
N ALA A 167 -18.47 -19.81 -13.94
CA ALA A 167 -18.66 -21.20 -13.50
C ALA A 167 -19.48 -21.30 -12.21
N ARG A 168 -19.32 -20.38 -11.25
CA ARG A 168 -20.21 -20.30 -10.09
C ARG A 168 -21.66 -19.97 -10.49
N ALA A 169 -21.84 -19.11 -11.49
CA ALA A 169 -23.16 -18.82 -12.04
C ALA A 169 -23.79 -20.05 -12.70
N ALA A 170 -23.01 -20.81 -13.48
CA ALA A 170 -23.47 -22.08 -14.07
C ALA A 170 -23.88 -23.09 -12.98
N CYS A 171 -23.07 -23.25 -11.93
CA CYS A 171 -23.38 -24.12 -10.79
C CYS A 171 -24.67 -23.70 -10.07
N ALA A 172 -24.84 -22.39 -9.79
CA ALA A 172 -26.06 -21.88 -9.15
C ALA A 172 -27.31 -22.09 -10.03
N LEU A 173 -27.23 -21.86 -11.34
CA LEU A 173 -28.34 -22.03 -12.27
C LEU A 173 -28.70 -23.51 -12.50
N HIS A 174 -27.72 -24.39 -12.51
CA HIS A 174 -27.99 -25.82 -12.63
C HIS A 174 -28.60 -26.37 -11.34
N THR A 175 -27.97 -26.12 -10.19
CA THR A 175 -28.37 -26.72 -8.91
C THR A 175 -29.57 -26.05 -8.24
N LEU A 176 -29.66 -24.71 -8.24
CA LEU A 176 -30.77 -24.01 -7.57
C LEU A 176 -31.99 -23.86 -8.46
N GLU A 177 -31.80 -23.72 -9.78
CA GLU A 177 -32.87 -23.45 -10.73
C GLU A 177 -33.27 -24.66 -11.58
N GLY A 178 -32.53 -25.77 -11.50
CA GLY A 178 -32.84 -27.01 -12.24
C GLY A 178 -32.75 -26.85 -13.76
N LEU A 179 -32.01 -25.86 -14.24
CA LEU A 179 -31.89 -25.60 -15.68
C LEU A 179 -31.02 -26.67 -16.36
N SER A 180 -31.45 -27.10 -17.54
CA SER A 180 -30.64 -27.95 -18.43
C SER A 180 -29.35 -27.22 -18.85
N GLU A 181 -28.32 -27.96 -19.22
CA GLU A 181 -27.05 -27.35 -19.66
C GLU A 181 -27.24 -26.37 -20.82
N ASP A 182 -28.13 -26.69 -21.77
CA ASP A 182 -28.46 -25.82 -22.90
C ASP A 182 -29.13 -24.52 -22.44
N ALA A 183 -30.03 -24.59 -21.46
CA ALA A 183 -30.68 -23.42 -20.87
C ALA A 183 -29.69 -22.55 -20.07
N VAL A 184 -28.75 -23.17 -19.34
CA VAL A 184 -27.66 -22.45 -18.64
C VAL A 184 -26.76 -21.75 -19.65
N ARG A 185 -26.32 -22.43 -20.72
CA ARG A 185 -25.51 -21.83 -21.79
C ARG A 185 -26.23 -20.66 -22.44
N GLY A 186 -27.52 -20.80 -22.76
CA GLY A 186 -28.34 -19.72 -23.32
C GLY A 186 -28.45 -18.50 -22.39
N LEU A 187 -28.66 -18.72 -21.09
CA LEU A 187 -28.75 -17.63 -20.11
C LEU A 187 -27.40 -16.91 -19.94
N LEU A 188 -26.29 -17.64 -19.81
CA LEU A 188 -24.94 -17.05 -19.68
C LEU A 188 -24.53 -16.27 -20.94
N THR A 189 -24.90 -16.77 -22.12
CA THR A 189 -24.72 -16.05 -23.40
C THR A 189 -25.46 -14.72 -23.35
N THR A 190 -26.74 -14.75 -22.95
CA THR A 190 -27.57 -13.56 -22.81
C THR A 190 -27.04 -12.61 -21.72
N ALA A 191 -26.38 -13.13 -20.68
CA ALA A 191 -25.74 -12.35 -19.63
C ALA A 191 -24.43 -11.68 -20.07
N GLY A 192 -23.88 -12.02 -21.25
CA GLY A 192 -22.66 -11.44 -21.81
C GLY A 192 -21.37 -12.17 -21.42
N VAL A 193 -21.46 -13.46 -21.07
CA VAL A 193 -20.29 -14.30 -20.80
C VAL A 193 -19.61 -14.68 -22.13
N PRO A 194 -18.29 -14.43 -22.32
CA PRO A 194 -17.60 -14.70 -23.58
C PRO A 194 -17.53 -16.19 -23.98
N ASP A 195 -17.32 -17.08 -23.02
CA ASP A 195 -17.31 -18.55 -23.25
C ASP A 195 -18.23 -19.27 -22.24
N PRO A 196 -19.54 -19.36 -22.55
CA PRO A 196 -20.51 -20.07 -21.72
C PRO A 196 -20.24 -21.57 -21.62
N ALA A 197 -19.65 -22.18 -22.66
CA ALA A 197 -19.39 -23.62 -22.69
C ALA A 197 -18.25 -24.00 -21.75
N ALA A 198 -17.19 -23.19 -21.69
CA ALA A 198 -16.13 -23.36 -20.68
C ALA A 198 -16.65 -23.20 -19.26
N ALA A 199 -17.54 -22.23 -19.01
CA ALA A 199 -18.14 -22.03 -17.69
C ALA A 199 -18.94 -23.25 -17.22
N VAL A 200 -19.72 -23.88 -18.11
CA VAL A 200 -20.47 -25.11 -17.79
C VAL A 200 -19.53 -26.30 -17.56
N ARG A 201 -18.50 -26.49 -18.40
CA ARG A 201 -17.48 -27.54 -18.19
C ARG A 201 -16.72 -27.37 -16.87
N GLU A 202 -16.40 -26.14 -16.50
CA GLU A 202 -15.71 -25.84 -15.25
C GLU A 202 -16.63 -26.11 -14.03
N ALA A 203 -17.91 -25.74 -14.12
CA ALA A 203 -18.91 -26.04 -13.08
C ALA A 203 -19.10 -27.55 -12.86
N ALA A 204 -19.03 -28.36 -13.93
CA ALA A 204 -19.13 -29.82 -13.84
C ALA A 204 -18.02 -30.48 -13.00
N ARG A 205 -16.90 -29.77 -12.71
CA ARG A 205 -15.83 -30.25 -11.82
C ARG A 205 -16.23 -30.31 -10.35
N VAL A 206 -17.40 -29.78 -9.99
CA VAL A 206 -17.93 -29.77 -8.63
C VAL A 206 -19.27 -30.55 -8.59
N PRO A 207 -19.27 -31.87 -8.82
CA PRO A 207 -20.49 -32.67 -8.90
C PRO A 207 -21.14 -32.91 -7.51
N GLY A 208 -22.45 -33.14 -7.49
CA GLY A 208 -23.16 -33.79 -6.38
C GLY A 208 -23.26 -33.01 -5.07
N GLN A 209 -23.53 -31.70 -5.12
CA GLN A 209 -23.56 -30.82 -3.93
C GLN A 209 -24.89 -30.09 -3.71
N ASP A 210 -25.96 -30.61 -4.32
CA ASP A 210 -27.30 -30.01 -4.34
C ASP A 210 -27.92 -29.77 -2.96
N ALA A 211 -27.80 -30.75 -2.07
CA ALA A 211 -28.31 -30.62 -0.70
C ALA A 211 -27.55 -29.55 0.09
N LEU A 212 -26.23 -29.48 -0.07
CA LEU A 212 -25.36 -28.52 0.62
C LEU A 212 -25.56 -27.09 0.11
N LEU A 213 -25.70 -26.89 -1.21
CA LEU A 213 -26.03 -25.58 -1.79
C LEU A 213 -27.42 -25.08 -1.38
N ARG A 214 -28.31 -26.01 -0.98
CA ARG A 214 -29.63 -25.66 -0.45
C ARG A 214 -29.63 -25.38 1.06
N SER A 215 -28.53 -25.64 1.77
CA SER A 215 -28.43 -25.50 3.22
C SER A 215 -28.49 -24.03 3.69
N PRO A 216 -28.85 -23.77 4.97
CA PRO A 216 -28.89 -22.42 5.53
C PRO A 216 -27.53 -21.69 5.50
N ALA A 217 -26.42 -22.42 5.39
CA ALA A 217 -25.08 -21.83 5.34
C ALA A 217 -24.82 -21.03 4.05
N PHE A 218 -25.52 -21.38 2.97
CA PHE A 218 -25.48 -20.67 1.69
C PHE A 218 -26.71 -19.78 1.49
N ASP A 219 -27.57 -19.64 2.51
CA ASP A 219 -28.74 -18.78 2.47
C ASP A 219 -28.44 -17.39 3.05
N PRO A 220 -28.33 -16.34 2.20
CA PRO A 220 -28.14 -14.98 2.68
C PRO A 220 -29.36 -14.45 3.47
N CYS A 221 -30.54 -15.06 3.32
CA CYS A 221 -31.75 -14.71 4.07
C CYS A 221 -31.80 -15.38 5.47
N ALA A 222 -30.98 -16.40 5.73
CA ALA A 222 -30.93 -17.09 7.03
C ALA A 222 -29.83 -16.48 7.93
N LEU A 223 -30.16 -15.39 8.62
CA LEU A 223 -29.22 -14.63 9.46
C LEU A 223 -29.49 -14.83 10.96
N ARG A 224 -28.42 -14.96 11.75
CA ARG A 224 -28.48 -14.96 13.22
C ARG A 224 -28.29 -13.53 13.74
N ALA A 225 -29.25 -13.03 14.50
CA ALA A 225 -29.10 -11.79 15.25
C ALA A 225 -28.29 -12.05 16.53
N ARG A 226 -27.21 -11.31 16.73
CA ARG A 226 -26.45 -11.28 17.99
C ARG A 226 -26.45 -9.85 18.56
N PRO A 227 -26.49 -9.68 19.89
CA PRO A 227 -26.30 -8.36 20.49
C PRO A 227 -24.93 -7.82 20.11
N THR A 228 -24.87 -6.53 19.77
CA THR A 228 -23.58 -5.84 19.61
C THR A 228 -22.87 -5.77 20.95
N ASP A 229 -21.59 -6.11 21.00
CA ASP A 229 -20.76 -6.19 22.22
C ASP A 229 -21.04 -5.03 23.21
N PRO A 230 -21.70 -5.31 24.36
CA PRO A 230 -22.10 -4.29 25.32
C PRO A 230 -20.89 -3.76 26.12
N VAL A 231 -19.78 -4.49 26.19
CA VAL A 231 -18.57 -4.10 26.94
C VAL A 231 -17.84 -2.98 26.21
N ARG A 232 -17.82 -3.03 24.87
CA ARG A 232 -17.33 -1.92 24.04
C ARG A 232 -18.17 -0.65 24.23
N ARG A 233 -19.49 -0.79 24.43
CA ARG A 233 -20.41 0.34 24.62
C ARG A 233 -20.21 1.08 25.95
N ARG A 234 -19.85 0.36 27.03
CA ARG A 234 -19.45 0.99 28.31
C ARG A 234 -18.15 1.79 28.20
N ARG A 235 -17.19 1.30 27.42
CA ARG A 235 -15.93 2.03 27.16
C ARG A 235 -16.14 3.28 26.30
N TYR A 236 -17.07 3.24 25.34
CA TYR A 236 -17.43 4.41 24.54
C TYR A 236 -18.38 5.40 25.24
N ALA A 237 -19.18 4.97 26.21
CA ALA A 237 -19.98 5.89 27.03
C ALA A 237 -19.08 6.79 27.91
N GLY A 238 -17.97 6.25 28.44
CA GLY A 238 -16.94 7.04 29.11
C GLY A 238 -16.27 8.04 28.15
N ALA A 239 -15.99 7.63 26.91
CA ALA A 239 -15.47 8.52 25.87
C ALA A 239 -16.48 9.60 25.44
N ALA A 240 -17.79 9.31 25.48
CA ALA A 240 -18.84 10.27 25.15
C ALA A 240 -19.00 11.36 26.21
N LEU A 241 -18.80 11.05 27.50
CA LEU A 241 -18.76 12.05 28.57
C LEU A 241 -17.50 12.93 28.48
N ALA A 242 -16.35 12.34 28.16
CA ALA A 242 -15.13 13.11 27.89
C ALA A 242 -15.27 13.99 26.64
N ALA A 243 -15.94 13.49 25.58
CA ALA A 243 -16.25 14.26 24.39
C ALA A 243 -17.27 15.37 24.67
N ALA A 244 -18.28 15.13 25.51
CA ALA A 244 -19.23 16.17 25.90
C ALA A 244 -18.53 17.30 26.68
N ALA A 245 -17.66 16.95 27.64
CA ALA A 245 -16.83 17.91 28.36
C ALA A 245 -15.88 18.69 27.43
N ALA A 246 -15.26 18.00 26.47
CA ALA A 246 -14.43 18.64 25.44
C ALA A 246 -15.26 19.56 24.53
N VAL A 247 -16.50 19.19 24.19
CA VAL A 247 -17.41 20.03 23.39
C VAL A 247 -17.90 21.24 24.19
N THR A 248 -18.13 21.15 25.50
CA THR A 248 -18.44 22.33 26.32
C THR A 248 -17.24 23.26 26.44
N VAL A 249 -16.03 22.71 26.59
CA VAL A 249 -14.78 23.51 26.62
C VAL A 249 -14.52 24.17 25.25
N CYS A 250 -14.63 23.41 24.15
CA CYS A 250 -14.52 23.95 22.80
C CYS A 250 -15.65 24.93 22.47
N GLY A 251 -16.87 24.69 22.96
CA GLY A 251 -18.03 25.57 22.78
C GLY A 251 -17.89 26.88 23.55
N ALA A 252 -17.33 26.86 24.75
CA ALA A 252 -16.98 28.06 25.50
C ALA A 252 -15.85 28.84 24.82
N LEU A 253 -14.85 28.15 24.26
CA LEU A 253 -13.76 28.76 23.48
C LEU A 253 -14.24 29.33 22.13
N LEU A 254 -15.24 28.70 21.48
CA LEU A 254 -15.86 29.18 20.24
C LEU A 254 -16.85 30.32 20.48
N ALA A 255 -17.58 30.33 21.60
CA ALA A 255 -18.45 31.45 21.97
C ALA A 255 -17.65 32.71 22.38
N LEU A 256 -16.43 32.52 22.87
CA LEU A 256 -15.48 33.62 23.15
C LEU A 256 -14.68 34.06 21.91
N SER A 257 -14.72 33.30 20.81
CA SER A 257 -14.12 33.69 19.52
C SER A 257 -15.22 33.98 18.50
N GLY A 258 -15.72 35.23 18.52
CA GLY A 258 -16.60 35.72 17.47
C GLY A 258 -15.90 35.66 16.10
N GLY A 259 -16.41 34.84 15.18
CA GLY A 259 -16.04 34.84 13.76
C GLY A 259 -16.02 33.45 13.14
N GLY A 260 -17.09 33.08 12.42
CA GLY A 260 -17.38 31.73 11.97
C GLY A 260 -16.45 31.10 10.92
N TRP A 261 -16.37 29.77 10.96
CA TRP A 261 -15.80 28.91 9.91
C TRP A 261 -16.92 28.17 9.19
N GLY A 262 -17.31 28.66 8.01
CA GLY A 262 -18.11 27.93 7.03
C GLY A 262 -17.23 27.26 5.96
N PRO A 263 -17.77 26.38 5.09
CA PRO A 263 -16.99 25.56 4.15
C PRO A 263 -16.25 26.34 3.04
N ASP A 264 -16.44 27.66 2.96
CA ASP A 264 -15.69 28.56 2.07
C ASP A 264 -14.85 29.61 2.85
N GLY A 265 -14.55 29.34 4.13
CA GLY A 265 -13.76 30.22 4.98
C GLY A 265 -12.30 30.28 4.52
N GLY A 266 -11.90 31.40 3.92
CA GLY A 266 -10.50 31.71 3.68
C GLY A 266 -9.69 31.53 4.97
N ALA A 267 -8.58 30.78 4.87
CA ALA A 267 -7.67 30.54 5.98
C ALA A 267 -7.41 31.84 6.75
N ALA A 268 -7.44 31.77 8.08
CA ALA A 268 -7.14 32.90 8.97
C ALA A 268 -5.94 33.69 8.42
N PRO A 269 -5.99 35.04 8.41
CA PRO A 269 -4.87 35.84 7.97
C PRO A 269 -3.63 35.38 8.73
N PHE A 270 -2.52 35.18 8.01
CA PHE A 270 -1.25 34.86 8.62
C PHE A 270 -0.98 35.88 9.72
N SER A 271 -0.67 35.41 10.94
CA SER A 271 -0.13 36.28 11.99
C SER A 271 1.07 37.05 11.45
N GLU A 272 1.39 38.21 12.03
CA GLU A 272 2.55 39.01 11.59
C GLU A 272 3.85 38.19 11.56
N GLN A 273 4.04 37.29 12.53
CA GLN A 273 5.13 36.31 12.55
C GLN A 273 5.17 35.43 11.28
N ASN A 274 4.01 34.94 10.84
CA ASN A 274 3.91 34.10 9.66
C ASN A 274 4.10 34.91 8.37
N GLN A 275 3.74 36.20 8.34
CA GLN A 275 4.02 37.07 7.18
C GLN A 275 5.52 37.36 7.06
N ALA A 276 6.20 37.61 8.18
CA ALA A 276 7.64 37.78 8.24
C ALA A 276 8.42 36.56 7.70
N ALA A 277 7.91 35.35 7.98
CA ALA A 277 8.51 34.11 7.48
C ALA A 277 8.43 33.95 5.95
N LEU A 278 7.55 34.72 5.29
CA LEU A 278 7.33 34.69 3.84
C LEU A 278 8.01 35.84 3.10
N ASP A 279 8.72 36.72 3.82
CA ASP A 279 9.47 37.81 3.20
C ASP A 279 10.84 37.30 2.71
N PRO A 280 11.10 37.27 1.39
CA PRO A 280 12.40 36.86 0.85
C PRO A 280 13.56 37.76 1.33
N ALA A 281 13.30 38.99 1.78
CA ALA A 281 14.33 39.87 2.32
C ALA A 281 14.75 39.49 3.75
N ARG A 282 13.95 38.68 4.45
CA ARG A 282 14.21 38.22 5.82
C ARG A 282 14.81 36.81 5.89
N VAL A 283 14.97 36.15 4.76
CA VAL A 283 15.64 34.84 4.66
C VAL A 283 17.05 34.95 5.23
N THR A 284 17.40 34.03 6.12
CA THR A 284 18.70 34.05 6.79
C THR A 284 19.77 33.51 5.83
N MET A 285 20.83 34.29 5.63
CA MET A 285 22.02 33.85 4.89
C MET A 285 23.18 33.72 5.86
N VAL A 286 23.67 32.49 6.03
CA VAL A 286 24.84 32.23 6.87
C VAL A 286 26.11 32.67 6.14
N PRO A 287 27.05 33.37 6.81
CA PRO A 287 28.31 33.76 6.20
C PRO A 287 29.09 32.58 5.62
N ALA A 288 29.72 32.78 4.46
CA ALA A 288 30.45 31.74 3.72
C ALA A 288 31.54 31.00 4.52
N THR A 289 32.07 31.65 5.55
CA THR A 289 33.15 31.12 6.42
C THR A 289 32.68 30.68 7.80
N ALA A 290 31.37 30.77 8.12
CA ALA A 290 30.86 30.49 9.47
C ALA A 290 31.19 29.06 9.96
N TRP A 291 31.12 28.08 9.06
CA TRP A 291 31.46 26.69 9.34
C TRP A 291 32.93 26.48 9.74
N LYS A 292 33.86 27.36 9.32
CA LYS A 292 35.30 27.19 9.59
C LYS A 292 35.67 27.36 11.05
N THR A 293 34.87 28.13 11.79
CA THR A 293 35.10 28.44 13.22
C THR A 293 34.01 27.87 14.12
N SER A 294 33.01 27.20 13.53
CA SER A 294 31.92 26.61 14.29
C SER A 294 32.35 25.29 14.92
N ALA A 295 31.86 25.03 16.14
CA ALA A 295 31.94 23.70 16.75
C ALA A 295 30.87 22.73 16.21
N ARG A 296 29.90 23.22 15.42
CA ARG A 296 28.82 22.43 14.82
C ARG A 296 29.16 22.03 13.39
N THR A 297 28.79 20.80 13.04
CA THR A 297 28.86 20.21 11.69
C THR A 297 27.45 19.83 11.21
N ASP A 298 26.52 20.78 11.27
CA ASP A 298 25.10 20.60 10.92
C ASP A 298 24.62 21.63 9.88
N PHE A 299 23.36 21.55 9.46
CA PHE A 299 22.78 22.48 8.47
C PHE A 299 22.74 23.95 8.93
N SER A 300 22.84 24.23 10.24
CA SER A 300 22.77 25.61 10.75
C SER A 300 23.96 26.47 10.37
N VAL A 301 25.06 25.86 9.92
CA VAL A 301 26.29 26.55 9.49
C VAL A 301 26.56 26.46 8.00
N TRP A 302 25.62 25.91 7.24
CA TRP A 302 25.70 25.85 5.78
C TRP A 302 25.46 27.23 5.15
N PRO A 303 26.42 27.74 4.35
CA PRO A 303 26.21 29.00 3.64
C PRO A 303 25.27 28.83 2.45
N ALA A 304 24.57 29.91 2.09
CA ALA A 304 23.76 29.95 0.88
C ALA A 304 24.66 29.82 -0.36
N ARG A 305 24.34 28.88 -1.25
CA ARG A 305 25.08 28.62 -2.51
C ARG A 305 24.16 28.61 -3.73
N GLY A 306 24.75 28.78 -4.92
CA GLY A 306 24.02 28.82 -6.19
C GLY A 306 23.86 30.24 -6.76
N ASP A 307 23.62 30.30 -8.07
CA ASP A 307 23.58 31.53 -8.88
C ASP A 307 22.28 32.34 -8.69
N LEU A 308 21.24 31.75 -8.11
CA LEU A 308 19.92 32.37 -7.93
C LEU A 308 19.62 32.77 -6.48
N THR A 309 20.64 32.79 -5.60
CA THR A 309 20.51 33.22 -4.20
C THR A 309 20.01 34.66 -4.05
N GLY A 310 20.26 35.52 -5.04
CA GLY A 310 19.75 36.90 -5.09
C GLY A 310 18.37 37.06 -5.74
N ASP A 311 17.79 36.00 -6.33
CA ASP A 311 16.51 36.08 -7.03
C ASP A 311 15.34 36.12 -6.04
N ARG A 312 14.97 37.33 -5.62
CA ARG A 312 13.86 37.56 -4.70
C ARG A 312 12.51 37.10 -5.25
N ALA A 313 12.33 37.01 -6.57
CA ALA A 313 11.08 36.56 -7.15
C ALA A 313 10.94 35.04 -7.00
N LEU A 314 12.01 34.29 -7.28
CA LEU A 314 12.08 32.85 -7.05
C LEU A 314 11.91 32.53 -5.56
N LEU A 315 12.65 33.20 -4.67
CA LEU A 315 12.54 32.98 -3.23
C LEU A 315 11.12 33.24 -2.71
N ARG A 316 10.46 34.30 -3.20
CA ARG A 316 9.07 34.60 -2.84
C ARG A 316 8.11 33.48 -3.28
N ARG A 317 8.27 32.94 -4.49
CA ARG A 317 7.46 31.81 -4.98
C ARG A 317 7.68 30.56 -4.12
N ALA A 318 8.94 30.25 -3.81
CA ALA A 318 9.29 29.09 -3.00
C ALA A 318 8.72 29.19 -1.57
N LEU A 319 8.84 30.36 -0.92
CA LEU A 319 8.26 30.62 0.40
C LEU A 319 6.72 30.57 0.36
N ALA A 320 6.09 31.16 -0.66
CA ALA A 320 4.65 31.10 -0.83
C ALA A 320 4.15 29.65 -1.03
N ALA A 321 4.86 28.86 -1.84
CA ALA A 321 4.56 27.44 -2.04
C ALA A 321 4.71 26.65 -0.75
N TRP A 322 5.73 26.92 0.07
CA TRP A 322 5.86 26.32 1.40
C TRP A 322 4.69 26.68 2.31
N ALA A 323 4.32 27.96 2.39
CA ALA A 323 3.24 28.40 3.26
C ALA A 323 1.88 27.80 2.88
N ARG A 324 1.58 27.80 1.58
CA ARG A 324 0.30 27.39 0.99
C ARG A 324 0.56 26.80 -0.40
N PRO A 325 0.83 25.48 -0.49
CA PRO A 325 1.05 24.82 -1.77
C PRO A 325 -0.19 24.98 -2.66
N GLY A 326 0.01 25.50 -3.88
CA GLY A 326 -1.05 25.58 -4.88
C GLY A 326 -1.43 24.18 -5.40
N ARG A 327 -2.58 24.06 -6.09
CA ARG A 327 -3.05 22.76 -6.64
C ARG A 327 -2.09 22.13 -7.67
N SER A 328 -1.22 22.94 -8.27
CA SER A 328 -0.20 22.51 -9.24
C SER A 328 1.13 22.10 -8.60
N VAL A 329 1.28 22.26 -7.28
CA VAL A 329 2.50 21.91 -6.54
C VAL A 329 2.37 20.49 -6.01
N GLN A 330 3.29 19.61 -6.40
CA GLN A 330 3.39 18.28 -5.81
C GLN A 330 4.08 18.38 -4.46
N VAL A 331 3.41 17.96 -3.39
CA VAL A 331 3.97 18.01 -2.04
C VAL A 331 4.35 16.60 -1.61
N SER A 332 5.60 16.43 -1.21
CA SER A 332 6.10 15.20 -0.59
C SER A 332 6.70 15.51 0.78
N ALA A 333 6.65 14.56 1.69
CA ALA A 333 7.26 14.69 3.01
C ALA A 333 7.78 13.34 3.48
N THR A 334 9.03 13.31 3.92
CA THR A 334 9.61 12.18 4.63
C THR A 334 8.69 11.79 5.80
N PRO A 335 8.41 10.50 6.03
CA PRO A 335 7.46 10.08 7.06
C PRO A 335 7.77 10.68 8.45
N GLY A 336 6.77 11.30 9.07
CA GLY A 336 6.92 11.97 10.38
C GLY A 336 7.45 13.41 10.31
N THR A 337 7.57 13.99 9.11
CA THR A 337 7.94 15.39 8.88
C THR A 337 6.69 16.26 8.76
N PRO A 338 6.53 17.32 9.57
CA PRO A 338 5.46 18.29 9.37
C PRO A 338 5.60 18.99 8.01
N SER A 339 4.50 19.24 7.31
CA SER A 339 4.46 19.96 6.02
C SER A 339 3.86 21.38 6.13
N GLY A 340 3.64 21.86 7.36
CA GLY A 340 3.08 23.20 7.61
C GLY A 340 4.08 24.31 7.27
N ALA A 341 3.59 25.56 7.26
CA ALA A 341 4.39 26.76 7.03
C ALA A 341 5.63 26.84 7.94
N PRO A 342 6.69 27.56 7.55
CA PRO A 342 7.84 27.78 8.41
C PRO A 342 7.44 28.60 9.64
N ALA A 343 8.02 28.29 10.80
CA ALA A 343 7.71 28.97 12.07
C ALA A 343 8.31 30.40 12.16
N GLY A 344 9.26 30.71 11.30
CA GLY A 344 9.95 32.00 11.19
C GLY A 344 10.74 32.07 9.88
N PRO A 345 11.47 33.17 9.63
CA PRO A 345 12.28 33.31 8.42
C PRO A 345 13.31 32.18 8.31
N PRO A 346 13.23 31.32 7.29
CA PRO A 346 14.12 30.18 7.17
C PRO A 346 15.51 30.61 6.70
N GLN A 347 16.50 29.75 6.91
CA GLN A 347 17.84 29.87 6.34
C GLN A 347 17.86 29.37 4.90
N LEU A 348 18.52 30.09 4.00
CA LEU A 348 18.77 29.64 2.63
C LEU A 348 20.05 28.79 2.58
N LEU A 349 19.92 27.55 2.11
CA LEU A 349 21.05 26.67 1.86
C LEU A 349 21.48 26.71 0.39
N TYR A 350 20.51 26.80 -0.52
CA TYR A 350 20.77 26.82 -1.95
C TYR A 350 19.67 27.52 -2.74
N ALA A 351 20.05 28.27 -3.77
CA ALA A 351 19.16 28.68 -4.85
C ALA A 351 19.94 28.73 -6.16
N GLY A 352 19.55 27.92 -7.14
CA GLY A 352 20.27 27.83 -8.41
C GLY A 352 19.60 26.89 -9.41
N ARG A 353 20.25 26.73 -10.57
CA ARG A 353 19.83 25.77 -11.59
C ARG A 353 20.38 24.37 -11.30
N ALA A 354 19.51 23.37 -11.36
CA ALA A 354 19.90 21.97 -11.38
C ALA A 354 19.09 21.26 -12.48
N ASP A 355 19.77 20.72 -13.49
CA ASP A 355 19.15 20.23 -14.72
C ASP A 355 18.24 21.28 -15.37
N ALA A 356 17.00 20.89 -15.72
CA ALA A 356 15.98 21.74 -16.30
C ALA A 356 15.11 22.45 -15.25
N ALA A 357 15.55 22.53 -13.98
CA ALA A 357 14.78 23.12 -12.89
C ALA A 357 15.53 24.24 -12.15
N HIS A 358 14.79 25.24 -11.68
CA HIS A 358 15.21 26.15 -10.61
C HIS A 358 14.90 25.48 -9.27
N VAL A 359 15.90 25.42 -8.41
CA VAL A 359 15.83 24.72 -7.12
C VAL A 359 16.16 25.68 -6.00
N VAL A 360 15.38 25.64 -4.93
CA VAL A 360 15.61 26.36 -3.68
C VAL A 360 15.56 25.37 -2.52
N ILE A 361 16.56 25.41 -1.63
CA ILE A 361 16.58 24.61 -0.42
C ILE A 361 16.66 25.55 0.78
N PHE A 362 15.68 25.40 1.67
CA PHE A 362 15.61 26.11 2.94
C PHE A 362 15.79 25.16 4.13
N TYR A 363 16.21 25.73 5.26
CA TYR A 363 16.28 25.07 6.56
C TYR A 363 15.60 25.94 7.62
N ASP A 364 14.67 25.38 8.40
CA ASP A 364 13.95 26.12 9.46
C ASP A 364 14.45 25.81 10.89
N GLY A 365 15.54 25.05 11.02
CA GLY A 365 16.06 24.60 12.31
C GLY A 365 15.63 23.18 12.70
N LEU A 366 14.62 22.60 12.03
CA LEU A 366 14.14 21.23 12.29
C LEU A 366 14.05 20.38 11.02
N ARG A 367 13.74 21.00 9.88
CA ARG A 367 13.52 20.31 8.60
C ARG A 367 14.08 21.12 7.44
N LEU A 368 14.37 20.40 6.37
CA LEU A 368 14.64 20.94 5.05
C LEU A 368 13.34 21.08 4.27
N ALA A 369 13.23 22.16 3.50
CA ALA A 369 12.19 22.36 2.50
C ALA A 369 12.86 22.61 1.16
N ARG A 370 12.66 21.70 0.22
CA ARG A 370 13.17 21.79 -1.14
C ARG A 370 12.04 22.17 -2.07
N TYR A 371 12.15 23.31 -2.72
CA TYR A 371 11.27 23.74 -3.80
C TYR A 371 11.98 23.57 -5.14
N ALA A 372 11.29 23.00 -6.13
CA ALA A 372 11.79 22.88 -7.49
C ALA A 372 10.69 23.27 -8.48
N GLU A 373 10.98 24.19 -9.39
CA GLU A 373 10.10 24.53 -10.52
C GLU A 373 10.85 24.36 -11.85
N PRO A 374 10.17 24.02 -12.95
CA PRO A 374 10.80 24.00 -14.26
C PRO A 374 11.46 25.36 -14.56
N ALA A 375 12.60 25.34 -15.26
CA ALA A 375 13.25 26.58 -15.69
C ALA A 375 12.35 27.38 -16.66
N ASP A 376 11.53 26.67 -17.44
CA ASP A 376 10.55 27.23 -18.37
C ASP A 376 9.12 27.06 -17.82
N GLY A 377 8.65 28.06 -17.07
CA GLY A 377 7.30 28.11 -16.51
C GLY A 377 7.15 27.43 -15.13
N THR A 378 5.97 27.56 -14.51
CA THR A 378 5.74 27.11 -13.12
C THR A 378 4.84 25.87 -12.99
N GLY A 379 4.44 25.27 -14.11
CA GLY A 379 3.60 24.07 -14.14
C GLY A 379 4.39 22.83 -13.70
N GLY A 380 3.96 22.16 -12.63
CA GLY A 380 4.63 20.94 -12.15
C GLY A 380 5.72 21.17 -11.11
N ALA A 381 5.68 22.30 -10.38
CA ALA A 381 6.58 22.53 -9.26
C ALA A 381 6.43 21.43 -8.17
N ALA A 382 7.53 21.10 -7.50
CA ALA A 382 7.59 20.16 -6.40
C ALA A 382 8.05 20.86 -5.11
N LEU A 383 7.51 20.39 -3.99
CA LEU A 383 7.86 20.83 -2.66
C LEU A 383 8.05 19.60 -1.77
N ASP A 384 9.31 19.35 -1.41
CA ASP A 384 9.71 18.18 -0.63
C ASP A 384 10.16 18.60 0.77
N PHE A 385 9.67 17.90 1.79
CA PHE A 385 10.06 18.12 3.19
C PHE A 385 10.85 16.94 3.73
N ALA A 386 11.99 17.21 4.37
CA ALA A 386 12.69 16.19 5.14
C ALA A 386 13.06 16.66 6.53
N ARG A 387 12.75 15.81 7.49
CA ARG A 387 13.17 15.96 8.88
C ARG A 387 14.68 15.75 9.00
N VAL A 388 15.36 16.68 9.70
CA VAL A 388 16.82 16.66 9.91
C VAL A 388 17.19 17.11 11.32
N ASP A 389 16.27 17.03 12.28
CA ASP A 389 16.54 17.38 13.66
C ASP A 389 17.63 16.48 14.24
N GLY A 390 18.67 17.11 14.78
CA GLY A 390 19.83 16.40 15.33
C GLY A 390 20.83 15.88 14.27
N ALA A 391 20.63 16.17 12.98
CA ALA A 391 21.60 15.84 11.95
C ALA A 391 22.96 16.48 12.24
N SER A 392 24.04 15.69 12.18
CA SER A 392 25.41 16.18 12.34
C SER A 392 26.41 15.28 11.62
N GLY A 393 27.58 15.83 11.27
CA GLY A 393 28.61 15.09 10.53
C GLY A 393 28.06 14.47 9.25
N ALA A 394 28.30 13.18 9.05
CA ALA A 394 27.83 12.40 7.90
C ALA A 394 26.34 12.57 7.56
N GLU A 395 25.47 12.72 8.56
CA GLU A 395 24.02 12.88 8.38
C GLU A 395 23.63 14.27 7.83
N ALA A 396 24.56 15.22 7.90
CA ALA A 396 24.43 16.58 7.41
C ALA A 396 25.44 16.89 6.29
N ASP A 397 25.99 15.88 5.61
CA ASP A 397 27.00 16.06 4.56
C ASP A 397 26.42 16.25 3.16
N ALA A 398 25.18 15.84 2.91
CA ALA A 398 24.55 15.96 1.60
C ALA A 398 23.03 16.10 1.64
N VAL A 399 22.50 16.80 0.64
CA VAL A 399 21.06 16.94 0.37
C VAL A 399 20.82 16.75 -1.12
N VAL A 400 19.75 16.06 -1.49
CA VAL A 400 19.37 15.85 -2.88
C VAL A 400 18.99 17.17 -3.54
N LEU A 401 19.72 17.52 -4.60
CA LEU A 401 19.54 18.73 -5.38
C LEU A 401 18.72 18.51 -6.65
N ALA A 402 18.73 17.32 -7.25
CA ALA A 402 17.85 16.98 -8.36
C ALA A 402 17.82 15.46 -8.54
N ARG A 403 16.70 14.98 -9.10
CA ARG A 403 16.53 13.62 -9.59
C ARG A 403 16.04 13.71 -11.03
N ALA A 404 16.82 13.21 -11.97
CA ALA A 404 16.49 13.23 -13.39
C ALA A 404 16.98 11.93 -14.03
N ASP A 405 16.12 11.26 -14.80
CA ASP A 405 16.48 10.08 -15.61
C ASP A 405 17.17 8.92 -14.87
N GLY A 406 16.95 8.80 -13.55
CA GLY A 406 17.58 7.77 -12.71
C GLY A 406 18.89 8.20 -12.05
N ASP A 407 19.33 9.42 -12.32
CA ASP A 407 20.49 10.05 -11.69
C ASP A 407 20.09 11.00 -10.57
N VAL A 408 21.00 11.16 -9.61
CA VAL A 408 20.84 12.05 -8.46
C VAL A 408 22.03 12.97 -8.35
N ARG A 409 21.76 14.27 -8.22
CA ARG A 409 22.78 15.26 -7.84
C ARG A 409 22.60 15.68 -6.41
N TYR A 410 23.70 15.90 -5.72
CA TYR A 410 23.71 16.32 -4.32
C TYR A 410 24.32 17.71 -4.18
N LEU A 411 23.76 18.48 -3.26
CA LEU A 411 24.42 19.62 -2.63
C LEU A 411 25.18 19.08 -1.42
N THR A 412 26.51 19.25 -1.38
CA THR A 412 27.37 18.77 -0.30
C THR A 412 27.58 19.83 0.78
N ALA A 413 27.93 19.40 1.99
CA ALA A 413 28.35 20.29 3.06
C ALA A 413 29.56 21.15 2.66
N PRO A 414 29.73 22.33 3.26
CA PRO A 414 30.83 23.23 2.91
C PRO A 414 32.22 22.73 3.33
N TRP A 415 32.31 21.75 4.24
CA TRP A 415 33.55 21.10 4.66
C TRP A 415 33.92 19.87 3.82
N VAL A 416 33.01 19.38 2.97
CA VAL A 416 33.28 18.24 2.08
C VAL A 416 34.29 18.64 1.01
N THR A 417 35.37 17.87 0.91
CA THR A 417 36.50 18.13 0.00
C THR A 417 36.53 17.24 -1.22
N ARG A 418 35.95 16.04 -1.13
CA ARG A 418 35.80 15.10 -2.25
C ARG A 418 34.45 14.41 -2.20
N ALA A 419 33.91 14.08 -3.36
CA ALA A 419 32.70 13.32 -3.55
C ALA A 419 32.93 12.31 -4.67
N ALA A 420 32.59 11.05 -4.42
CA ALA A 420 32.73 9.98 -5.41
C ALA A 420 31.52 9.03 -5.36
N GLY A 421 31.31 8.30 -6.44
CA GLY A 421 30.32 7.23 -6.54
C GLY A 421 31.00 5.87 -6.40
N ARG A 422 30.44 4.99 -5.57
CA ARG A 422 30.95 3.64 -5.34
C ARG A 422 29.85 2.61 -5.51
N ASP A 423 30.07 1.58 -6.33
CA ASP A 423 29.18 0.43 -6.36
C ASP A 423 29.45 -0.47 -5.13
N LEU A 424 28.43 -0.66 -4.29
CA LEU A 424 28.53 -1.53 -3.13
C LEU A 424 28.50 -3.00 -3.52
N VAL A 425 27.86 -3.37 -4.64
CA VAL A 425 27.83 -4.76 -5.10
C VAL A 425 29.24 -5.19 -5.57
N GLU A 426 29.96 -4.28 -6.23
CA GLU A 426 31.33 -4.47 -6.70
C GLU A 426 32.30 -3.54 -5.95
N PRO A 427 32.57 -3.77 -4.66
CA PRO A 427 33.28 -2.80 -3.81
C PRO A 427 34.73 -2.54 -4.23
N SER A 428 35.33 -3.43 -5.02
CA SER A 428 36.67 -3.27 -5.60
C SER A 428 36.70 -2.45 -6.88
N SER A 429 35.55 -2.07 -7.44
CA SER A 429 35.50 -1.20 -8.60
C SER A 429 36.11 0.16 -8.25
N GLU A 430 36.66 0.83 -9.27
CA GLU A 430 37.11 2.20 -9.13
C GLU A 430 35.93 3.10 -8.76
N ALA A 431 36.17 4.06 -7.87
CA ALA A 431 35.17 5.06 -7.52
C ALA A 431 35.11 6.13 -8.61
N SER A 432 33.91 6.49 -9.04
CA SER A 432 33.72 7.56 -10.03
C SER A 432 33.83 8.92 -9.35
N ASP A 433 34.75 9.78 -9.78
CA ASP A 433 34.85 11.15 -9.26
C ASP A 433 33.59 11.97 -9.60
N LEU A 434 33.00 12.62 -8.60
CA LEU A 434 31.82 13.46 -8.72
C LEU A 434 32.09 14.92 -8.33
N GLY A 435 33.33 15.32 -8.01
CA GLY A 435 33.68 16.65 -7.53
C GLY A 435 33.84 16.71 -6.00
N PRO A 436 33.32 17.73 -5.28
CA PRO A 436 32.26 18.66 -5.68
C PRO A 436 32.75 19.91 -6.44
N SER A 437 31.96 20.38 -7.42
CA SER A 437 32.15 21.67 -8.08
C SER A 437 31.17 22.70 -7.52
N LYS A 438 31.68 23.76 -6.89
CA LYS A 438 30.86 24.78 -6.18
C LYS A 438 29.87 24.18 -5.16
N GLY A 439 30.23 23.05 -4.55
CA GLY A 439 29.40 22.33 -3.57
C GLY A 439 28.32 21.44 -4.18
N VAL A 440 28.33 21.22 -5.49
CA VAL A 440 27.39 20.32 -6.18
C VAL A 440 28.14 19.16 -6.80
N THR A 441 27.61 17.95 -6.68
CA THR A 441 28.18 16.75 -7.29
C THR A 441 27.82 16.64 -8.77
N ALA A 442 28.65 15.94 -9.54
CA ALA A 442 28.21 15.33 -10.79
C ALA A 442 27.04 14.35 -10.52
N PRO A 443 26.25 13.97 -11.56
CA PRO A 443 25.16 13.02 -11.39
C PRO A 443 25.70 11.66 -10.94
N LEU A 444 25.13 11.12 -9.86
CA LEU A 444 25.34 9.75 -9.43
C LEU A 444 24.19 8.89 -9.96
N ALA A 445 24.52 7.87 -10.75
CA ALA A 445 23.53 6.89 -11.18
C ALA A 445 22.99 6.15 -9.95
N THR A 446 21.72 6.33 -9.63
CA THR A 446 21.06 5.47 -8.65
C THR A 446 20.56 4.26 -9.41
N GLY A 447 21.45 3.26 -9.54
CA GLY A 447 21.29 2.10 -10.42
C GLY A 447 19.87 1.51 -10.41
N PRO A 448 19.43 0.87 -11.53
CA PRO A 448 18.07 0.39 -11.64
C PRO A 448 17.79 -0.60 -10.50
N ALA A 449 16.90 -0.21 -9.59
CA ALA A 449 16.05 -1.20 -8.94
C ALA A 449 15.16 -1.74 -10.06
N ASP A 450 15.66 -2.74 -10.79
CA ASP A 450 14.93 -3.34 -11.89
C ASP A 450 13.50 -3.62 -11.42
N ARG A 451 12.52 -3.14 -12.18
CA ARG A 451 11.10 -3.49 -11.99
C ARG A 451 10.87 -5.02 -12.06
N ASN A 452 11.90 -5.76 -12.48
CA ASN A 452 11.96 -7.21 -12.60
C ASN A 452 12.72 -7.92 -11.47
N GLY A 453 13.24 -7.21 -10.45
CA GLY A 453 13.74 -7.82 -9.21
C GLY A 453 15.21 -8.30 -9.21
N SER A 454 16.01 -7.99 -10.23
CA SER A 454 17.46 -8.24 -10.23
C SER A 454 18.24 -6.98 -9.88
N CYS A 455 18.84 -6.94 -8.70
CA CYS A 455 19.77 -5.86 -8.31
C CYS A 455 21.19 -6.24 -8.73
N SER A 456 21.67 -5.64 -9.82
CA SER A 456 23.02 -5.89 -10.37
C SER A 456 24.09 -4.94 -9.84
N SER A 457 23.69 -3.72 -9.46
CA SER A 457 24.56 -2.69 -8.88
C SER A 457 23.80 -1.91 -7.81
N TRP A 458 24.54 -1.32 -6.87
CA TRP A 458 23.98 -0.40 -5.90
C TRP A 458 24.99 0.71 -5.61
N HIS A 459 24.79 1.87 -6.22
CA HIS A 459 25.71 2.99 -6.06
C HIS A 459 25.43 3.79 -4.79
N ALA A 460 26.46 3.95 -3.97
CA ALA A 460 26.51 4.84 -2.82
C ALA A 460 27.37 6.07 -3.12
N LEU A 461 27.06 7.16 -2.43
CA LEU A 461 27.81 8.41 -2.44
C LEU A 461 28.88 8.34 -1.34
N GLU A 462 30.15 8.44 -1.74
CA GLU A 462 31.30 8.51 -0.85
C GLU A 462 31.71 9.98 -0.70
N LEU A 463 31.69 10.51 0.52
CA LEU A 463 32.08 11.90 0.81
C LEU A 463 33.27 11.93 1.75
N THR A 464 34.28 12.74 1.42
CA THR A 464 35.47 12.91 2.26
C THR A 464 35.53 14.32 2.84
N ASP A 465 35.73 14.40 4.15
CA ASP A 465 35.93 15.64 4.89
C ASP A 465 37.12 15.54 5.87
N GLY A 466 37.18 16.45 6.84
CA GLY A 466 38.24 16.45 7.86
C GLY A 466 38.13 15.35 8.93
N ALA A 467 36.95 14.72 9.08
CA ALA A 467 36.72 13.63 10.02
C ALA A 467 36.97 12.25 9.38
N GLY A 468 36.79 12.13 8.08
CA GLY A 468 37.12 10.90 7.35
C GLY A 468 36.37 10.78 6.04
N THR A 469 36.10 9.54 5.66
CA THR A 469 35.27 9.23 4.49
C THR A 469 33.99 8.56 4.95
N HIS A 470 32.86 9.12 4.56
CA HIS A 470 31.52 8.70 4.90
C HIS A 470 30.83 8.11 3.68
N LEU A 471 30.06 7.06 3.89
CA LEU A 471 29.30 6.39 2.83
C LEU A 471 27.81 6.67 3.03
N LEU A 472 27.19 7.30 2.05
CA LEU A 472 25.78 7.68 2.06
C LEU A 472 25.04 6.94 0.95
N THR A 473 23.80 6.54 1.19
CA THR A 473 22.99 5.85 0.18
C THR A 473 21.67 6.52 -0.06
N ASP A 474 21.24 6.51 -1.32
CA ASP A 474 19.95 7.01 -1.69
C ASP A 474 18.84 5.98 -1.46
N LEU A 475 17.91 6.33 -0.56
CA LEU A 475 16.72 5.54 -0.26
C LEU A 475 15.43 6.22 -0.75
N GLY A 476 15.55 7.22 -1.64
CA GLY A 476 14.43 7.94 -2.23
C GLY A 476 13.92 9.11 -1.39
N GLU A 477 14.68 9.54 -0.38
CA GLU A 477 14.37 10.69 0.48
C GLU A 477 15.20 11.92 0.06
N LEU A 478 14.93 13.09 0.66
CA LEU A 478 15.69 14.32 0.38
C LEU A 478 17.11 14.28 1.01
N THR A 479 17.26 13.61 2.16
CA THR A 479 18.56 13.32 2.77
C THR A 479 18.94 11.86 2.52
N PRO A 480 20.15 11.57 2.03
CA PRO A 480 20.63 10.21 1.91
C PRO A 480 20.91 9.61 3.30
N ALA A 481 20.84 8.29 3.42
CA ALA A 481 21.07 7.59 4.68
C ALA A 481 22.55 7.24 4.87
N HIS A 482 23.08 7.44 6.08
CA HIS A 482 24.46 7.09 6.42
C HIS A 482 24.64 5.58 6.61
N LEU A 483 25.61 5.01 5.91
CA LEU A 483 25.98 3.59 6.01
C LEU A 483 27.13 3.41 6.99
N THR A 484 26.92 2.52 7.96
CA THR A 484 27.90 2.17 8.99
C THR A 484 28.03 0.65 9.11
N VAL A 485 29.06 0.20 9.82
CA VAL A 485 29.26 -1.21 10.17
C VAL A 485 29.67 -1.41 11.61
N GLY A 486 29.53 -2.64 12.09
CA GLY A 486 30.03 -3.07 13.41
C GLY A 486 28.95 -3.08 14.48
N SER A 487 29.37 -3.20 15.74
CA SER A 487 28.45 -3.35 16.87
C SER A 487 27.48 -2.17 16.94
N PRO A 488 26.18 -2.41 17.24
CA PRO A 488 25.18 -1.35 17.36
C PRO A 488 25.54 -0.27 18.40
N THR A 489 26.34 -0.61 19.41
CA THR A 489 26.76 0.33 20.46
C THR A 489 28.01 1.14 20.10
N ALA A 490 28.73 0.74 19.05
CA ALA A 490 29.94 1.40 18.56
C ALA A 490 30.07 1.23 17.03
N PRO A 491 29.13 1.82 16.25
CA PRO A 491 29.20 1.75 14.79
C PRO A 491 30.44 2.49 14.27
N ARG A 492 30.96 2.02 13.14
CA ARG A 492 32.13 2.56 12.45
C ARG A 492 31.76 2.90 11.01
N GLU A 493 32.58 3.74 10.37
CA GLU A 493 32.40 4.13 8.97
C GLU A 493 32.50 2.93 8.02
N ALA A 494 31.64 2.92 7.00
CA ALA A 494 31.56 1.84 6.02
C ALA A 494 32.45 2.03 4.78
N SER A 495 33.38 2.99 4.80
CA SER A 495 34.21 3.38 3.66
C SER A 495 35.49 2.55 3.48
N GLY A 496 35.91 1.82 4.51
CA GLY A 496 37.11 0.98 4.45
C GLY A 496 36.92 -0.29 3.61
N ALA A 497 38.02 -0.83 3.08
CA ALA A 497 37.95 -1.97 2.17
C ALA A 497 37.35 -3.24 2.80
N ALA A 498 37.52 -3.46 4.10
CA ALA A 498 36.91 -4.59 4.80
C ALA A 498 35.41 -4.37 5.01
N GLU A 499 35.04 -3.14 5.33
CA GLU A 499 33.67 -2.71 5.61
C GLU A 499 32.81 -2.70 4.34
N LEU A 500 33.38 -2.29 3.21
CA LEU A 500 32.75 -2.41 1.89
C LEU A 500 32.51 -3.89 1.51
N ARG A 501 33.44 -4.80 1.84
CA ARG A 501 33.23 -6.25 1.65
C ARG A 501 32.11 -6.79 2.54
N THR A 502 31.95 -6.27 3.76
CA THR A 502 30.81 -6.61 4.62
C THR A 502 29.50 -6.18 3.98
N TRP A 503 29.43 -5.01 3.36
CA TRP A 503 28.21 -4.50 2.71
C TRP A 503 27.85 -5.20 1.41
N SER A 504 28.83 -5.65 0.62
CA SER A 504 28.62 -6.13 -0.75
C SER A 504 27.51 -7.18 -0.93
N PRO A 505 27.45 -8.26 -0.12
CA PRO A 505 26.38 -9.26 -0.25
C PRO A 505 24.98 -8.74 0.10
N PHE A 506 24.89 -7.64 0.85
CA PHE A 506 23.65 -7.10 1.41
C PHE A 506 23.26 -5.74 0.81
N ALA A 507 24.06 -5.18 -0.11
CA ALA A 507 23.78 -3.88 -0.71
C ALA A 507 22.37 -3.80 -1.29
N CYS A 508 21.93 -4.86 -1.97
CA CYS A 508 20.60 -4.95 -2.57
C CYS A 508 19.46 -5.05 -1.54
N SER A 509 19.74 -5.46 -0.28
CA SER A 509 18.72 -5.47 0.77
C SER A 509 18.30 -4.07 1.20
N LEU A 510 19.10 -3.03 0.88
CA LEU A 510 18.74 -1.63 1.11
C LEU A 510 17.44 -1.23 0.38
N ALA A 511 17.05 -1.95 -0.67
CA ALA A 511 15.77 -1.76 -1.33
C ALA A 511 14.57 -1.97 -0.37
N ALA A 512 14.71 -2.81 0.66
CA ALA A 512 13.64 -3.13 1.62
C ALA A 512 13.32 -1.99 2.61
N VAL A 513 14.18 -0.96 2.66
CA VAL A 513 14.07 0.18 3.60
C VAL A 513 13.92 1.53 2.87
N ARG A 514 13.60 1.51 1.57
CA ARG A 514 13.33 2.73 0.79
C ARG A 514 12.10 3.48 1.31
N SER A 515 12.16 4.81 1.18
CA SER A 515 11.06 5.74 1.48
C SER A 515 10.53 5.65 2.93
N GLY A 516 11.39 5.20 3.87
CA GLY A 516 11.06 5.04 5.28
C GLY A 516 11.45 6.23 6.16
N GLY A 517 12.02 7.30 5.59
CA GLY A 517 12.69 8.36 6.36
C GLY A 517 13.89 7.86 7.16
N VAL A 518 14.68 6.98 6.53
CA VAL A 518 15.88 6.37 7.11
C VAL A 518 16.97 7.43 7.26
N ARG A 519 17.53 7.52 8.47
CA ARG A 519 18.65 8.38 8.84
C ARG A 519 19.97 7.66 8.63
N SER A 520 20.04 6.42 9.10
CA SER A 520 21.24 5.59 8.97
C SER A 520 20.89 4.11 8.86
N VAL A 521 21.80 3.34 8.27
CA VAL A 521 21.75 1.87 8.23
C VAL A 521 23.09 1.32 8.71
N ASN A 522 23.06 0.51 9.76
CA ASN A 522 24.24 -0.20 10.26
C ASN A 522 24.22 -1.67 9.84
N ALA A 523 25.33 -2.18 9.32
CA ALA A 523 25.52 -3.61 9.06
C ALA A 523 26.47 -4.24 10.10
N TRP A 524 25.91 -5.13 10.93
CA TRP A 524 26.65 -5.79 11.99
C TRP A 524 26.85 -7.28 11.70
N GLU A 525 28.06 -7.68 11.34
CA GLU A 525 28.47 -9.09 11.37
C GLU A 525 28.52 -9.56 12.83
N TYR A 526 27.55 -10.39 13.23
CA TYR A 526 27.40 -10.82 14.62
C TYR A 526 27.82 -12.27 14.86
N ALA A 527 27.94 -13.08 13.80
CA ALA A 527 28.41 -14.46 13.90
C ALA A 527 28.96 -15.00 12.57
N ARG A 528 29.84 -16.00 12.66
CA ARG A 528 30.23 -16.88 11.56
C ARG A 528 29.94 -18.33 11.95
N GLN A 529 29.45 -19.12 11.01
CA GLN A 529 29.02 -20.49 11.26
C GLN A 529 29.55 -21.43 10.19
N ASP A 530 30.33 -22.43 10.60
CA ASP A 530 30.76 -23.50 9.70
C ASP A 530 29.57 -24.31 9.18
N LEU A 531 29.55 -24.52 7.87
CA LEU A 531 28.50 -25.28 7.21
C LEU A 531 28.72 -26.79 7.43
N PRO A 532 27.65 -27.56 7.73
CA PRO A 532 27.79 -28.97 8.12
C PRO A 532 28.25 -29.91 7.01
N ASP A 533 28.32 -29.45 5.76
CA ASP A 533 28.89 -30.21 4.62
C ASP A 533 30.34 -29.81 4.29
N ALA A 534 30.99 -29.04 5.16
CA ALA A 534 32.36 -28.53 4.99
C ALA A 534 32.56 -27.64 3.74
N SER A 535 31.49 -27.02 3.22
CA SER A 535 31.58 -26.05 2.11
C SER A 535 32.12 -24.67 2.52
N GLY A 536 32.50 -24.49 3.78
CA GLY A 536 33.10 -23.27 4.34
C GLY A 536 32.25 -22.66 5.47
N ALA A 537 32.55 -21.42 5.83
CA ALA A 537 31.87 -20.69 6.90
C ALA A 537 30.91 -19.64 6.35
N ALA A 538 29.64 -19.73 6.73
CA ALA A 538 28.64 -18.71 6.43
C ALA A 538 28.72 -17.55 7.42
N THR A 539 28.35 -16.36 6.95
CA THR A 539 28.36 -15.13 7.72
C THR A 539 26.94 -14.70 8.05
N TRP A 540 26.71 -14.31 9.30
CA TRP A 540 25.46 -13.73 9.77
C TRP A 540 25.62 -12.23 9.98
N VAL A 541 24.75 -11.45 9.33
CA VAL A 541 24.75 -9.99 9.42
C VAL A 541 23.38 -9.49 9.82
N CYS A 542 23.33 -8.59 10.79
CA CYS A 542 22.13 -7.83 11.09
C CYS A 542 22.23 -6.43 10.51
N THR A 543 21.33 -6.08 9.60
CA THR A 543 21.20 -4.70 9.11
C THR A 543 20.04 -4.01 9.82
N ARG A 544 20.32 -2.88 10.50
CA ARG A 544 19.32 -2.06 11.17
C ARG A 544 19.24 -0.69 10.51
N ALA A 545 18.05 -0.33 10.03
CA ALA A 545 17.74 0.99 9.49
C ALA A 545 16.98 1.81 10.53
N ASP A 546 17.63 2.84 11.09
CA ASP A 546 17.01 3.78 12.02
C ASP A 546 16.51 5.03 11.28
N THR A 547 15.39 5.58 11.73
CA THR A 547 14.69 6.68 11.04
C THR A 547 14.80 8.00 11.82
N TRP A 548 14.61 9.12 11.14
CA TRP A 548 14.57 10.45 11.76
C TRP A 548 13.49 10.60 12.83
N ARG A 549 12.35 9.91 12.68
CA ARG A 549 11.23 9.99 13.63
C ARG A 549 11.37 9.05 14.85
N GLY A 550 12.42 8.21 14.88
CA GLY A 550 12.65 7.22 15.94
C GLY A 550 11.75 5.98 15.92
N GLY A 551 10.86 5.85 14.92
CA GLY A 551 10.00 4.70 14.69
C GLY A 551 9.85 4.40 13.19
N GLY A 552 9.28 3.28 12.80
CA GLY A 552 9.49 2.67 11.49
C GLY A 552 10.89 2.09 11.30
N THR A 553 11.60 1.76 12.38
CA THR A 553 12.90 1.06 12.27
C THR A 553 12.66 -0.30 11.61
N ARG A 554 13.56 -0.70 10.71
CA ARG A 554 13.55 -2.05 10.14
C ARG A 554 14.84 -2.78 10.43
N VAL A 555 14.73 -4.04 10.82
CA VAL A 555 15.85 -4.92 11.13
C VAL A 555 15.76 -6.14 10.24
N LEU A 556 16.85 -6.47 9.54
CA LEU A 556 16.98 -7.70 8.77
C LEU A 556 18.14 -8.50 9.33
N ALA A 557 17.88 -9.72 9.79
CA ALA A 557 18.93 -10.71 10.03
C ALA A 557 19.13 -11.50 8.74
N GLN A 558 20.36 -11.49 8.24
CA GLN A 558 20.71 -11.99 6.92
C GLN A 558 21.81 -13.04 7.02
N PHE A 559 21.75 -14.03 6.13
CA PHE A 559 22.65 -15.18 6.08
C PHE A 559 23.34 -15.23 4.72
N HIS A 560 24.66 -15.20 4.72
CA HIS A 560 25.48 -15.23 3.51
C HIS A 560 26.35 -16.48 3.50
N THR A 561 26.31 -17.24 2.40
CA THR A 561 27.09 -18.48 2.24
C THR A 561 28.40 -18.21 1.50
N PRO A 562 29.46 -18.99 1.74
CA PRO A 562 30.69 -18.93 0.94
C PRO A 562 30.38 -19.02 -0.56
N GLY A 563 30.92 -18.08 -1.34
CA GLY A 563 30.71 -18.03 -2.79
C GLY A 563 29.29 -17.62 -3.24
N GLY A 564 28.36 -17.39 -2.31
CA GLY A 564 27.05 -16.83 -2.62
C GLY A 564 27.16 -15.39 -3.08
N ARG A 565 26.40 -14.98 -4.09
CA ARG A 565 26.41 -13.59 -4.57
C ARG A 565 25.70 -12.62 -3.62
N TYR A 566 24.61 -13.07 -2.98
CA TYR A 566 23.77 -12.25 -2.13
C TYR A 566 23.51 -12.91 -0.79
N GLY A 567 23.33 -12.10 0.25
CA GLY A 567 22.78 -12.53 1.52
C GLY A 567 21.28 -12.84 1.40
N ALA A 568 20.84 -13.92 2.02
CA ALA A 568 19.43 -14.26 2.16
C ALA A 568 18.87 -13.66 3.45
N VAL A 569 17.69 -13.03 3.38
CA VAL A 569 17.00 -12.56 4.59
C VAL A 569 16.47 -13.78 5.36
N ALA A 570 17.04 -14.04 6.54
CA ALA A 570 16.65 -15.13 7.41
C ALA A 570 15.47 -14.74 8.32
N ALA A 571 15.46 -13.48 8.77
CA ALA A 571 14.36 -12.91 9.53
C ALA A 571 14.30 -11.38 9.33
N GLU A 572 13.11 -10.82 9.48
CA GLU A 572 12.87 -9.38 9.44
C GLU A 572 11.97 -8.98 10.62
N ALA A 573 12.13 -7.76 11.10
CA ALA A 573 11.26 -7.18 12.12
C ALA A 573 11.15 -5.67 11.96
N GLU A 574 10.04 -5.10 12.41
CA GLU A 574 9.78 -3.67 12.42
C GLU A 574 9.57 -3.18 13.84
N ASP A 575 10.06 -1.97 14.15
CA ASP A 575 9.86 -1.31 15.44
C ASP A 575 10.31 -2.12 16.68
N VAL A 576 11.40 -2.88 16.50
CA VAL A 576 12.06 -3.65 17.58
C VAL A 576 13.37 -2.99 18.04
N THR A 577 13.81 -3.32 19.25
CA THR A 577 15.09 -2.86 19.82
C THR A 577 16.30 -3.67 19.37
N ALA A 578 16.08 -4.89 18.86
CA ALA A 578 17.13 -5.82 18.44
C ALA A 578 18.12 -5.21 17.44
N CYS A 579 19.37 -5.66 17.51
CA CYS A 579 20.49 -5.11 16.74
C CYS A 579 20.67 -3.58 16.89
N GLY A 580 20.17 -3.00 17.98
CA GLY A 580 20.19 -1.56 18.24
C GLY A 580 20.96 -1.22 19.51
N THR A 581 21.24 0.06 19.71
CA THR A 581 21.93 0.56 20.92
C THR A 581 21.21 0.20 22.22
N ARG A 582 19.88 0.07 22.19
CA ARG A 582 19.05 -0.29 23.36
C ARG A 582 19.06 -1.78 23.66
N ASP A 583 19.28 -2.61 22.65
CA ASP A 583 19.29 -4.06 22.79
C ASP A 583 20.21 -4.62 21.70
N PRO A 584 21.52 -4.75 22.01
CA PRO A 584 22.51 -5.25 21.06
C PRO A 584 22.47 -6.78 20.93
N HIS A 585 21.33 -7.43 21.19
CA HIS A 585 21.17 -8.86 20.99
C HIS A 585 20.43 -9.16 19.69
N VAL A 586 20.77 -10.31 19.11
CA VAL A 586 20.08 -10.85 17.93
C VAL A 586 20.17 -12.36 17.94
N LEU A 587 19.11 -13.01 17.48
CA LEU A 587 19.05 -14.45 17.21
C LEU A 587 18.22 -14.65 15.96
N ALA A 588 18.75 -15.36 14.97
CA ALA A 588 18.02 -15.68 13.74
C ALA A 588 18.37 -17.09 13.27
N GLY A 589 17.52 -17.64 12.40
CA GLY A 589 17.76 -18.95 11.80
C GLY A 589 17.23 -19.05 10.38
N VAL A 590 17.85 -19.92 9.61
CA VAL A 590 17.58 -20.15 8.20
C VAL A 590 17.51 -21.64 7.93
N LEU A 591 16.61 -22.04 7.01
CA LEU A 591 16.69 -23.37 6.42
C LEU A 591 17.71 -23.34 5.29
N TRP A 592 18.74 -24.15 5.42
CA TRP A 592 19.78 -24.26 4.41
C TRP A 592 19.86 -25.71 3.89
N LYS A 593 20.15 -25.83 2.59
CA LYS A 593 20.27 -27.11 1.90
C LYS A 593 21.73 -27.31 1.53
N SER A 594 22.32 -28.42 1.97
CA SER A 594 23.69 -28.78 1.59
C SER A 594 23.81 -29.13 0.12
N ALA A 595 25.03 -29.12 -0.40
CA ALA A 595 25.30 -29.57 -1.76
C ALA A 595 24.86 -31.04 -1.98
N GLY A 596 25.00 -31.88 -0.95
CA GLY A 596 24.51 -33.26 -0.93
C GLY A 596 22.98 -33.40 -0.79
N GLY A 597 22.24 -32.30 -0.70
CA GLY A 597 20.78 -32.28 -0.71
C GLY A 597 20.09 -32.45 0.64
N ALA A 598 20.84 -32.53 1.74
CA ALA A 598 20.29 -32.59 3.10
C ALA A 598 19.89 -31.20 3.60
N TRP A 599 18.76 -31.12 4.29
CA TRP A 599 18.27 -29.87 4.88
C TRP A 599 18.72 -29.74 6.33
N TYR A 600 19.10 -28.52 6.70
CA TYR A 600 19.50 -28.13 8.05
C TYR A 600 18.79 -26.85 8.46
N LEU A 601 18.41 -26.77 9.73
CA LEU A 601 18.18 -25.51 10.41
C LEU A 601 19.53 -25.03 10.93
N LEU A 602 19.98 -23.89 10.42
CA LEU A 602 21.13 -23.16 10.97
C LEU A 602 20.57 -21.97 11.74
N ALA A 603 21.06 -21.74 12.95
CA ALA A 603 20.73 -20.54 13.72
C ALA A 603 21.97 -19.99 14.40
N ALA A 604 22.01 -18.66 14.52
CA ALA A 604 23.08 -17.96 15.19
C ALA A 604 22.55 -16.79 16.00
N GLY A 605 23.15 -16.60 17.18
CA GLY A 605 23.08 -15.40 17.97
C GLY A 605 24.40 -14.65 17.99
N ASN A 606 24.40 -13.42 18.50
CA ASN A 606 25.65 -12.69 18.75
C ASN A 606 26.48 -13.35 19.87
N GLU A 607 27.70 -12.85 20.09
CA GLU A 607 28.66 -13.44 21.04
C GLU A 607 28.17 -13.56 22.49
N ASP A 608 27.18 -12.74 22.89
CA ASP A 608 26.59 -12.78 24.23
C ASP A 608 25.67 -14.00 24.44
N VAL A 609 25.22 -14.66 23.36
CA VAL A 609 24.32 -15.82 23.42
C VAL A 609 25.10 -17.07 23.81
N THR A 610 24.74 -17.68 24.94
CA THR A 610 25.43 -18.82 25.55
C THR A 610 24.77 -20.17 25.26
N SER A 611 23.51 -20.19 24.84
CA SER A 611 22.84 -21.39 24.34
C SER A 611 21.72 -21.03 23.38
N ILE A 612 21.40 -21.94 22.45
CA ILE A 612 20.28 -21.82 21.52
C ILE A 612 19.46 -23.10 21.55
N ARG A 613 18.13 -22.95 21.59
CA ARG A 613 17.15 -24.01 21.44
C ARG A 613 16.22 -23.73 20.27
N ALA A 614 16.07 -24.73 19.41
CA ALA A 614 15.00 -24.82 18.43
C ALA A 614 13.88 -25.70 18.96
N SER A 615 12.64 -25.24 18.78
CA SER A 615 11.40 -25.95 19.09
C SER A 615 10.36 -25.72 18.00
N ASP A 616 9.18 -26.33 18.11
CA ASP A 616 8.04 -26.14 17.20
C ASP A 616 8.32 -26.49 15.73
N GLY A 617 8.56 -27.78 15.45
CA GLY A 617 8.72 -28.32 14.09
C GLY A 617 10.16 -28.70 13.73
N VAL A 618 11.12 -28.23 14.52
CA VAL A 618 12.49 -28.74 14.64
C VAL A 618 12.85 -28.75 16.12
N ASP A 619 13.30 -29.88 16.64
CA ASP A 619 13.75 -30.00 18.02
C ASP A 619 15.27 -30.16 18.07
N GLY A 620 15.95 -29.26 18.77
CA GLY A 620 17.39 -29.35 18.97
C GLY A 620 17.91 -28.22 19.85
N SER A 621 19.07 -28.43 20.47
CA SER A 621 19.72 -27.42 21.29
C SER A 621 21.23 -27.54 21.20
N ALA A 622 21.92 -26.41 21.34
CA ALA A 622 23.37 -26.34 21.37
C ALA A 622 23.83 -25.39 22.47
N HIS A 623 24.99 -25.70 23.05
CA HIS A 623 25.73 -24.75 23.88
C HIS A 623 26.54 -23.84 22.94
N GLY A 624 26.62 -22.55 23.28
CA GLY A 624 27.19 -21.49 22.46
C GLY A 624 26.14 -20.73 21.64
N ASN A 625 26.62 -19.82 20.80
CA ASN A 625 25.81 -18.91 19.99
C ASN A 625 25.46 -19.47 18.60
N LEU A 626 25.71 -20.75 18.34
CA LEU A 626 25.45 -21.40 17.05
C LEU A 626 24.66 -22.70 17.25
N LEU A 627 23.72 -22.96 16.34
CA LEU A 627 22.93 -24.18 16.31
C LEU A 627 22.85 -24.72 14.87
N THR A 628 23.10 -26.02 14.73
CA THR A 628 22.95 -26.77 13.48
C THR A 628 22.13 -28.02 13.76
N VAL A 629 20.94 -28.13 13.15
CA VAL A 629 20.05 -29.29 13.34
C VAL A 629 19.59 -29.80 11.99
N ARG A 630 19.77 -31.10 11.74
CA ARG A 630 19.26 -31.75 10.52
C ARG A 630 17.74 -31.71 10.52
N THR A 631 17.14 -31.34 9.39
CA THR A 631 15.69 -31.16 9.26
C THR A 631 15.20 -31.54 7.86
N LYS A 632 13.97 -31.14 7.52
CA LYS A 632 13.33 -31.31 6.22
C LYS A 632 12.97 -29.96 5.60
N GLN A 633 12.78 -29.96 4.29
CA GLN A 633 12.33 -28.77 3.57
C GLN A 633 11.03 -28.22 4.16
N GLY A 634 10.96 -26.89 4.31
CA GLY A 634 9.77 -26.19 4.79
C GLY A 634 9.50 -26.31 6.30
N ALA A 635 10.40 -26.91 7.08
CA ALA A 635 10.31 -26.91 8.53
C ALA A 635 10.33 -25.48 9.08
N ARG A 636 9.51 -25.20 10.10
CA ARG A 636 9.56 -23.95 10.84
C ARG A 636 10.08 -24.28 12.23
N ALA A 637 10.73 -23.30 12.86
CA ALA A 637 11.20 -23.45 14.23
C ALA A 637 10.96 -22.16 15.01
N ARG A 638 10.73 -22.31 16.31
CA ARG A 638 10.92 -21.26 17.30
C ARG A 638 12.31 -21.36 17.86
N LEU A 639 13.00 -20.22 17.87
CA LEU A 639 14.34 -20.08 18.42
C LEU A 639 14.25 -19.29 19.72
N ASP A 640 14.84 -19.85 20.76
CA ASP A 640 15.04 -19.20 22.04
C ASP A 640 16.52 -19.37 22.41
N GLY A 641 17.16 -18.27 22.80
CA GLY A 641 18.54 -18.23 23.26
C GLY A 641 18.63 -17.74 24.70
N THR A 642 19.70 -18.12 25.38
CA THR A 642 20.06 -17.57 26.69
C THR A 642 21.32 -16.73 26.56
N VAL A 643 21.42 -15.66 27.34
CA VAL A 643 22.64 -14.83 27.45
C VAL A 643 23.32 -15.06 28.80
N ALA A 644 24.55 -14.58 28.96
CA ALA A 644 25.41 -14.90 30.11
C ALA A 644 24.82 -14.50 31.48
N ASP A 645 23.98 -13.47 31.53
CA ASP A 645 23.30 -13.00 32.75
C ASP A 645 22.01 -13.79 33.07
N GLY A 646 21.70 -14.84 32.31
CA GLY A 646 20.48 -15.63 32.44
C GLY A 646 19.26 -15.02 31.73
N GLY A 647 19.42 -13.87 31.09
CA GLY A 647 18.43 -13.29 30.19
C GLY A 647 18.10 -14.20 29.01
N THR A 648 16.97 -13.94 28.36
CA THR A 648 16.51 -14.71 27.19
C THR A 648 16.39 -13.82 25.97
N VAL A 649 16.90 -14.31 24.83
CA VAL A 649 16.80 -13.66 23.52
C VAL A 649 15.92 -14.52 22.62
N LYS A 650 14.89 -13.94 22.02
CA LYS A 650 14.01 -14.67 21.09
C LYS A 650 14.51 -14.52 19.67
N GLY A 651 14.23 -15.52 18.85
CA GLY A 651 14.44 -15.42 17.40
C GLY A 651 13.69 -14.21 16.81
N LEU A 652 14.38 -13.42 16.00
CA LEU A 652 13.83 -12.28 15.26
C LEU A 652 12.67 -12.74 14.36
N ARG A 653 11.56 -12.00 14.32
CA ARG A 653 10.32 -12.37 13.62
C ARG A 653 9.46 -11.18 13.22
#